data_AF-A0A5B8J4M4-F1
#
_entry.id   AF-A0A5B8J4M4-F1
#
_cell.length_a   1.000
_cell.length_b   1.000
_cell.length_c   1.000
_cell.angle_alpha   90.00
_cell.angle_beta   90.00
_cell.angle_gamma   90.00
#
_symmetry.space_group_name_H-M   'P 1'
#
loop_
_entity.id
_entity.type
_entity.pdbx_description
1 polymer ?
#
loop_
_entity_poly.entity_id
_entity_poly.type
_entity_poly.pdbx_seq_one_letter_code
_entity_poly.pdbx_strand_id
1 'polypeptide(L)'
;MTDVRGAVGAVWKQESARIVAALTRLVHDVGLAEELAQDALVAALEQWPGSGVPENPGAWLMAVARRRAVDTIRRARNLENKQGQLAHEARERQRRDTAPGSAAYQGAEGAPGTPDDGEPGGPDDVLRLMFLSCHPVLSTAARAALTLRLVAGLSAAEIARAFLVTETVVARRIADAKRTLAEARIPFELPPGAELTERLSSVLEVVYLIFNEGYTATGGDDLLRPGLTLEALRLGRLLAGLAPAEPEVHGLVALMEIQESRAGARTGPCGEPVPLHEQNRGRWDPLLIRRGFVSMLRARDTARTAGGPPGPYILQAAIAVTHAQAPTAAATDWAGIAGLYESLVRLLPTPVVRLNRAVAVGHAHGPEAGLALVDGLAADPALRDYHLLPGVRGDLLARLGRYDEARPEFERAAALTGNSAERAFLLRRVDAAALASVHTAPPDGATGAVSGLAAAAEAFLAHGGLDPASVRSYAQTLTRLRRTLGDRFPLAGLTPETVARAFDGAWSTAAPATWNRHRSAFRSFAAWVPLDPAVAEGPPRRSGAPSAVRPIAPAALGTLWDRTDLPLRERTLWRLLYESGAPVTAVLALDVADLEPKDRRARTARSGRHRISWRSGAARLLAELVGDRTGGPVFLTGRRAGPARDAAAVDPATGRARLSYERAEYLFKRTGARLDPDGGDWTLKRLGRSGRADPAP
;
A
#
# COMPACT_ATOMS: atom_id res chain seq x y z
N MET A 1 7.88 22.27 -21.64
CA MET A 1 6.52 22.77 -21.34
C MET A 1 5.66 21.81 -20.50
N THR A 2 6.06 20.56 -20.28
CA THR A 2 5.23 19.52 -19.64
C THR A 2 5.24 19.51 -18.09
N ASP A 3 6.00 20.38 -17.42
CA ASP A 3 6.22 20.29 -15.96
C ASP A 3 5.41 21.31 -15.12
N VAL A 4 4.92 22.42 -15.71
CA VAL A 4 4.23 23.48 -14.94
C VAL A 4 2.89 23.00 -14.36
N ARG A 5 2.07 22.26 -15.14
CA ARG A 5 0.81 21.71 -14.61
C ARG A 5 1.04 20.67 -13.50
N GLY A 6 2.09 19.86 -13.62
CA GLY A 6 2.50 18.91 -12.59
C GLY A 6 2.95 19.61 -11.32
N ALA A 7 3.78 20.66 -11.46
CA ALA A 7 4.23 21.50 -10.36
C ALA A 7 3.06 22.20 -9.65
N VAL A 8 2.11 22.77 -10.41
CA VAL A 8 0.90 23.38 -9.84
C VAL A 8 0.10 22.38 -9.02
N GLY A 9 -0.14 21.16 -9.54
CA GLY A 9 -0.84 20.12 -8.81
C GLY A 9 -0.13 19.67 -7.53
N ALA A 10 1.21 19.56 -7.58
CA ALA A 10 2.01 19.20 -6.41
C ALA A 10 1.98 20.29 -5.33
N VAL A 11 2.16 21.56 -5.73
CA VAL A 11 2.06 22.71 -4.82
C VAL A 11 0.67 22.78 -4.20
N TRP A 12 -0.38 22.60 -5.00
CA TRP A 12 -1.76 22.62 -4.50
C TRP A 12 -2.00 21.55 -3.44
N LYS A 13 -1.58 20.30 -3.68
CA LYS A 13 -1.69 19.23 -2.66
C LYS A 13 -0.95 19.55 -1.36
N GLN A 14 0.14 20.31 -1.45
CA GLN A 14 0.92 20.69 -0.28
C GLN A 14 0.32 21.89 0.49
N GLU A 15 -0.17 22.91 -0.21
CA GLU A 15 -0.51 24.21 0.38
C GLU A 15 -2.01 24.49 0.50
N SER A 16 -2.87 23.72 -0.19
CA SER A 16 -4.33 23.94 -0.21
C SER A 16 -4.95 24.05 1.17
N ALA A 17 -4.61 23.13 2.08
CA ALA A 17 -5.13 23.14 3.44
C ALA A 17 -4.85 24.47 4.17
N ARG A 18 -3.61 24.99 4.07
CA ARG A 18 -3.22 26.25 4.71
C ARG A 18 -3.95 27.44 4.08
N ILE A 19 -4.05 27.45 2.75
CA ILE A 19 -4.72 28.53 2.02
C ILE A 19 -6.21 28.57 2.36
N VAL A 20 -6.91 27.43 2.24
CA VAL A 20 -8.34 27.33 2.53
C VAL A 20 -8.62 27.67 4.00
N ALA A 21 -7.79 27.19 4.92
CA ALA A 21 -7.94 27.50 6.34
C ALA A 21 -7.80 29.00 6.65
N ALA A 22 -6.75 29.64 6.11
CA ALA A 22 -6.53 31.08 6.27
C ALA A 22 -7.68 31.91 5.71
N LEU A 23 -8.22 31.51 4.57
CA LEU A 23 -9.36 32.19 3.94
C LEU A 23 -10.65 31.94 4.71
N THR A 24 -10.88 30.72 5.21
CA THR A 24 -12.07 30.39 6.03
C THR A 24 -12.10 31.26 7.28
N ARG A 25 -10.94 31.50 7.91
CA ARG A 25 -10.83 32.45 9.02
C ARG A 25 -11.17 33.90 8.64
N LEU A 26 -10.89 34.31 7.40
CA LEU A 26 -11.10 35.68 6.92
C LEU A 26 -12.55 35.93 6.46
N VAL A 27 -13.19 34.96 5.81
CA VAL A 27 -14.54 35.11 5.23
C VAL A 27 -15.63 34.41 6.05
N HIS A 28 -15.27 33.60 7.05
CA HIS A 28 -16.16 32.81 7.90
C HIS A 28 -17.12 31.87 7.13
N ASP A 29 -16.76 31.50 5.91
CA ASP A 29 -17.49 30.57 5.05
C ASP A 29 -16.49 29.70 4.29
N VAL A 30 -16.53 28.38 4.54
CA VAL A 30 -15.59 27.42 3.95
C VAL A 30 -15.83 27.20 2.45
N GLY A 31 -17.07 27.37 1.99
CA GLY A 31 -17.41 27.28 0.57
C GLY A 31 -16.79 28.44 -0.20
N LEU A 32 -17.04 29.66 0.26
CA LEU A 32 -16.46 30.87 -0.33
C LEU A 32 -14.93 30.86 -0.24
N ALA A 33 -14.37 30.40 0.89
CA ALA A 33 -12.92 30.28 1.05
C ALA A 33 -12.29 29.33 0.03
N GLU A 34 -12.90 28.17 -0.23
CA GLU A 34 -12.40 27.22 -1.23
C GLU A 34 -12.53 27.78 -2.66
N GLU A 35 -13.62 28.45 -3.00
CA GLU A 35 -13.78 29.12 -4.31
C GLU A 35 -12.68 30.16 -4.56
N LEU A 36 -12.42 31.03 -3.58
CA LEU A 36 -11.35 32.03 -3.67
C LEU A 36 -9.95 31.39 -3.79
N ALA A 37 -9.75 30.24 -3.15
CA ALA A 37 -8.52 29.48 -3.26
C ALA A 37 -8.38 28.81 -4.65
N GLN A 38 -9.47 28.31 -5.22
CA GLN A 38 -9.49 27.78 -6.60
C GLN A 38 -9.22 28.89 -7.62
N ASP A 39 -9.75 30.10 -7.43
CA ASP A 39 -9.44 31.23 -8.30
C ASP A 39 -7.93 31.52 -8.31
N ALA A 40 -7.27 31.45 -7.15
CA ALA A 40 -5.82 31.63 -7.05
C ALA A 40 -5.05 30.53 -7.82
N LEU A 41 -5.56 29.29 -7.78
CA LEU A 41 -5.04 28.19 -8.58
C LEU A 41 -5.21 28.42 -10.09
N VAL A 42 -6.36 28.94 -10.52
CA VAL A 42 -6.60 29.33 -11.92
C VAL A 42 -5.61 30.39 -12.37
N ALA A 43 -5.38 31.42 -11.54
CA ALA A 43 -4.39 32.46 -11.84
C ALA A 43 -2.96 31.89 -11.99
N ALA A 44 -2.58 30.90 -11.17
CA ALA A 44 -1.30 30.21 -11.32
C ALA A 44 -1.21 29.44 -12.66
N LEU A 45 -2.29 28.76 -13.05
CA LEU A 45 -2.36 28.03 -14.32
C LEU A 45 -2.31 28.94 -15.55
N GLU A 46 -2.79 30.17 -15.43
CA GLU A 46 -2.73 31.19 -16.49
C GLU A 46 -1.35 31.87 -16.56
N GLN A 47 -0.77 32.24 -15.42
CA GLN A 47 0.41 33.10 -15.37
C GLN A 47 1.74 32.32 -15.42
N TRP A 48 1.87 31.20 -14.69
CA TRP A 48 3.13 30.49 -14.56
C TRP A 48 3.66 29.86 -15.86
N PRO A 49 2.83 29.45 -16.84
CA PRO A 49 3.35 29.01 -18.14
C PRO A 49 4.19 30.08 -18.86
N GLY A 50 3.86 31.37 -18.67
CA GLY A 50 4.60 32.48 -19.26
C GLY A 50 5.71 33.04 -18.37
N SER A 51 5.47 33.14 -17.06
CA SER A 51 6.42 33.74 -16.10
C SER A 51 7.38 32.75 -15.43
N GLY A 52 7.15 31.45 -15.59
CA GLY A 52 7.77 30.41 -14.76
C GLY A 52 7.09 30.24 -13.40
N VAL A 53 7.41 29.14 -12.72
CA VAL A 53 6.95 28.85 -11.35
C VAL A 53 7.74 29.72 -10.37
N PRO A 54 7.08 30.50 -9.48
CA PRO A 54 7.76 31.33 -8.49
C PRO A 54 8.67 30.52 -7.54
N GLU A 55 9.68 31.15 -6.92
CA GLU A 55 10.56 30.48 -5.94
C GLU A 55 9.78 29.99 -4.70
N ASN A 56 8.76 30.74 -4.28
CA ASN A 56 7.83 30.33 -3.24
C ASN A 56 6.38 30.30 -3.78
N PRO A 57 5.98 29.18 -4.44
CA PRO A 57 4.66 29.04 -5.05
C PRO A 57 3.51 29.15 -4.03
N GLY A 58 3.70 28.63 -2.82
CA GLY A 58 2.69 28.64 -1.76
C GLY A 58 2.38 30.04 -1.27
N ALA A 59 3.42 30.84 -0.99
CA ALA A 59 3.25 32.24 -0.59
C ALA A 59 2.59 33.07 -1.70
N TRP A 60 2.94 32.80 -2.96
CA TRP A 60 2.30 33.45 -4.11
C TRP A 60 0.80 33.15 -4.17
N LEU A 61 0.41 31.87 -4.06
CA LEU A 61 -0.99 31.45 -4.06
C LEU A 61 -1.77 32.08 -2.90
N MET A 62 -1.21 32.03 -1.69
CA MET A 62 -1.80 32.66 -0.51
C MET A 62 -2.02 34.17 -0.71
N ALA A 63 -1.04 34.87 -1.26
CA ALA A 63 -1.13 36.31 -1.51
C ALA A 63 -2.22 36.65 -2.53
N VAL A 64 -2.31 35.89 -3.63
CA VAL A 64 -3.37 36.07 -4.64
C VAL A 64 -4.74 35.79 -4.05
N ALA A 65 -4.89 34.69 -3.31
CA ALA A 65 -6.17 34.32 -2.72
C ALA A 65 -6.63 35.34 -1.66
N ARG A 66 -5.72 35.84 -0.82
CA ARG A 66 -6.02 36.88 0.17
C ARG A 66 -6.47 38.20 -0.47
N ARG A 67 -5.81 38.64 -1.55
CA ARG A 67 -6.24 39.85 -2.29
C ARG A 67 -7.67 39.70 -2.79
N ARG A 68 -7.99 38.56 -3.41
CA ARG A 68 -9.36 38.29 -3.89
C ARG A 68 -10.38 38.22 -2.76
N ALA A 69 -10.02 37.67 -1.60
CA ALA A 69 -10.89 37.64 -0.43
C ALA A 69 -11.19 39.06 0.07
N VAL A 70 -10.17 39.90 0.21
CA VAL A 70 -10.33 41.31 0.60
C VAL A 70 -11.18 42.08 -0.40
N ASP A 71 -10.96 41.87 -1.70
CA ASP A 71 -11.76 42.52 -2.75
C ASP A 71 -13.23 42.07 -2.70
N THR A 72 -13.49 40.81 -2.34
CA THR A 72 -14.85 40.28 -2.17
C THR A 72 -15.53 40.88 -0.94
N ILE A 73 -14.84 40.98 0.20
CA ILE A 73 -15.35 41.65 1.41
C ILE A 73 -15.63 43.13 1.14
N ARG A 74 -14.74 43.83 0.43
CA ARG A 74 -14.92 45.24 0.04
C ARG A 74 -16.14 45.40 -0.87
N ARG A 75 -16.32 44.52 -1.85
CA ARG A 75 -17.50 44.54 -2.75
C ARG A 75 -18.79 44.30 -1.98
N ALA A 76 -18.81 43.35 -1.05
CA ALA A 76 -19.98 43.06 -0.21
C ALA A 76 -20.36 44.27 0.66
N ARG A 77 -19.40 44.89 1.36
CA ARG A 77 -19.63 46.12 2.14
C ARG A 77 -20.14 47.28 1.28
N ASN A 78 -19.58 47.46 0.09
CA ASN A 78 -20.05 48.50 -0.83
C ASN A 78 -21.47 48.26 -1.32
N LEU A 79 -21.84 46.99 -1.57
CA LEU A 79 -23.21 46.60 -1.92
C LEU A 79 -24.17 46.86 -0.76
N GLU A 80 -23.81 46.48 0.46
CA GLU A 80 -24.60 46.72 1.67
C GLU A 80 -24.78 48.22 1.93
N ASN A 81 -23.71 49.01 1.80
CA ASN A 81 -23.78 50.46 1.92
C ASN A 81 -24.68 51.09 0.84
N LYS A 82 -24.61 50.62 -0.41
CA LYS A 82 -25.47 51.09 -1.50
C LYS A 82 -26.93 50.64 -1.31
N GLN A 83 -27.17 49.43 -0.82
CA GLN A 83 -28.51 48.96 -0.45
C GLN A 83 -29.06 49.76 0.73
N GLY A 84 -28.23 50.10 1.71
CA GLY A 84 -28.57 50.99 2.81
C GLY A 84 -28.90 52.40 2.34
N GLN A 85 -28.13 52.95 1.39
CA GLN A 85 -28.42 54.23 0.74
C GLN A 85 -29.72 54.18 -0.07
N LEU A 86 -29.95 53.14 -0.87
CA LEU A 86 -31.19 52.96 -1.62
C LEU A 86 -32.40 52.74 -0.70
N ALA A 87 -32.23 52.03 0.41
CA ALA A 87 -33.25 51.87 1.44
C ALA A 87 -33.51 53.19 2.19
N HIS A 88 -32.48 54.00 2.42
CA HIS A 88 -32.61 55.34 2.98
C HIS A 88 -33.29 56.31 2.00
N GLU A 89 -32.92 56.30 0.72
CA GLU A 89 -33.55 57.09 -0.35
C GLU A 89 -34.99 56.65 -0.60
N ALA A 90 -35.29 55.35 -0.52
CA ALA A 90 -36.65 54.84 -0.58
C ALA A 90 -37.46 55.29 0.65
N ARG A 91 -36.87 55.26 1.86
CA ARG A 91 -37.48 55.79 3.08
C ARG A 91 -37.65 57.32 3.03
N GLU A 92 -36.74 58.06 2.38
CA GLU A 92 -36.88 59.51 2.19
C GLU A 92 -37.92 59.87 1.13
N ARG A 93 -38.02 59.10 0.04
CA ARG A 93 -39.13 59.21 -0.93
C ARG A 93 -40.47 58.93 -0.26
N GLN A 94 -40.52 57.96 0.65
CA GLN A 94 -41.73 57.64 1.42
C GLN A 94 -42.01 58.64 2.55
N ARG A 95 -41.00 59.37 3.06
CA ARG A 95 -41.15 60.47 4.04
C ARG A 95 -41.49 61.83 3.43
N ARG A 96 -41.44 62.00 2.10
CA ARG A 96 -41.92 63.20 1.42
C ARG A 96 -43.45 63.30 1.34
N ASP A 97 -44.17 62.24 1.70
CA ASP A 97 -45.64 62.20 1.74
C ASP A 97 -46.23 62.22 3.17
N THR A 98 -45.44 62.30 4.24
CA THR A 98 -45.98 62.56 5.60
C THR A 98 -44.88 62.89 6.60
N ALA A 99 -45.08 63.93 7.41
CA ALA A 99 -44.26 64.28 8.58
C ALA A 99 -45.15 64.80 9.73
N PRO A 100 -44.72 64.78 11.01
CA PRO A 100 -43.76 63.88 11.69
C PRO A 100 -44.25 63.35 13.07
N GLY A 101 -43.56 62.33 13.62
CA GLY A 101 -43.68 61.87 15.01
C GLY A 101 -42.49 60.97 15.40
N SER A 102 -41.89 61.23 16.57
CA SER A 102 -40.57 60.76 17.04
C SER A 102 -40.55 59.34 17.64
N ALA A 103 -39.36 58.70 17.64
CA ALA A 103 -38.64 58.18 18.83
C ALA A 103 -37.47 57.26 18.42
N ALA A 104 -36.39 57.36 19.20
CA ALA A 104 -35.10 56.71 19.02
C ALA A 104 -35.10 55.20 19.28
N TYR A 105 -34.19 54.47 18.64
CA TYR A 105 -33.58 53.25 19.18
C TYR A 105 -32.13 53.13 18.70
N GLN A 106 -31.21 53.12 19.66
CA GLN A 106 -29.81 52.72 19.51
C GLN A 106 -29.75 51.18 19.44
N GLY A 107 -29.06 50.65 18.44
CA GLY A 107 -28.85 49.20 18.25
C GLY A 107 -27.38 48.92 18.02
N ALA A 108 -26.76 48.38 19.07
CA ALA A 108 -25.37 47.96 19.25
C ALA A 108 -24.62 47.48 17.98
N GLU A 109 -23.53 48.19 17.68
CA GLU A 109 -22.38 47.64 16.95
C GLU A 109 -21.72 46.56 17.82
N GLY A 110 -22.04 45.29 17.52
CA GLY A 110 -21.25 44.17 18.00
C GLY A 110 -19.94 44.12 17.21
N ALA A 111 -18.89 44.70 17.77
CA ALA A 111 -17.53 44.54 17.28
C ALA A 111 -17.19 43.05 17.15
N PRO A 112 -16.68 42.56 16.00
CA PRO A 112 -16.13 41.22 15.91
C PRO A 112 -14.99 41.08 16.92
N GLY A 113 -15.02 39.99 17.70
CA GLY A 113 -14.02 39.68 18.72
C GLY A 113 -12.59 39.81 18.19
N THR A 114 -11.70 40.22 19.09
CA THR A 114 -10.26 40.39 18.86
C THR A 114 -9.69 39.22 18.05
N PRO A 115 -9.03 39.48 16.90
CA PRO A 115 -8.38 38.42 16.15
C PRO A 115 -7.25 37.82 17.00
N ASP A 116 -7.37 36.52 17.25
CA ASP A 116 -6.31 35.63 17.75
C ASP A 116 -4.96 35.95 17.09
N ASP A 117 -3.89 36.17 17.86
CA ASP A 117 -2.60 36.73 17.39
C ASP A 117 -1.78 35.79 16.45
N GLY A 118 -2.32 34.64 16.06
CA GLY A 118 -1.65 33.66 15.19
C GLY A 118 -1.59 34.06 13.70
N GLU A 119 -0.48 33.74 13.04
CA GLU A 119 -0.30 33.91 11.59
C GLU A 119 -1.41 33.20 10.80
N PRO A 120 -2.14 33.88 9.88
CA PRO A 120 -3.21 33.25 9.13
C PRO A 120 -2.71 32.10 8.24
N GLY A 121 -3.35 30.94 8.36
CA GLY A 121 -2.90 29.71 7.69
C GLY A 121 -1.83 28.94 8.44
N GLY A 122 -1.59 29.29 9.71
CA GLY A 122 -0.73 28.55 10.62
C GLY A 122 -1.27 27.14 10.96
N PRO A 123 -0.50 26.37 11.76
CA PRO A 123 -0.88 25.03 12.21
C PRO A 123 -2.30 24.94 12.78
N ASP A 124 -2.67 25.92 13.61
CA ASP A 124 -3.95 25.97 14.30
C ASP A 124 -5.13 26.13 13.32
N ASP A 125 -4.99 26.95 12.28
CA ASP A 125 -6.02 27.12 11.25
C ASP A 125 -6.23 25.82 10.46
N VAL A 126 -5.15 25.08 10.15
CA VAL A 126 -5.29 23.77 9.48
C VAL A 126 -6.00 22.76 10.38
N LEU A 127 -5.71 22.77 11.69
CA LEU A 127 -6.40 21.91 12.65
C LEU A 127 -7.90 22.27 12.76
N ARG A 128 -8.24 23.57 12.80
CA ARG A 128 -9.64 24.07 12.72
C ARG A 128 -10.34 23.56 11.46
N LEU A 129 -9.67 23.60 10.31
CA LEU A 129 -10.21 23.10 9.04
C LEU A 129 -10.47 21.59 9.09
N MET A 130 -9.58 20.81 9.70
CA MET A 130 -9.81 19.37 9.90
C MET A 130 -11.05 19.13 10.75
N PHE A 131 -11.21 19.82 11.88
CA PHE A 131 -12.41 19.71 12.73
C PHE A 131 -13.69 20.08 11.99
N LEU A 132 -13.68 21.20 11.27
CA LEU A 132 -14.82 21.64 10.47
C LEU A 132 -15.19 20.59 9.42
N SER A 133 -14.21 20.05 8.71
CA SER A 133 -14.44 19.02 7.67
C SER A 133 -14.96 17.69 8.24
N CYS A 134 -14.64 17.40 9.50
CA CYS A 134 -15.04 16.19 10.22
C CYS A 134 -16.22 16.42 11.18
N HIS A 135 -16.94 17.54 11.05
CA HIS A 135 -18.02 17.88 11.98
C HIS A 135 -19.17 16.86 11.91
N PRO A 136 -19.73 16.40 13.06
CA PRO A 136 -20.74 15.33 13.10
C PRO A 136 -22.08 15.68 12.44
N VAL A 137 -22.34 16.96 12.15
CA VAL A 137 -23.50 17.38 11.33
C VAL A 137 -23.44 16.80 9.91
N LEU A 138 -22.24 16.41 9.45
CA LEU A 138 -22.01 15.82 8.16
C LEU A 138 -22.08 14.30 8.23
N SER A 139 -22.70 13.68 7.22
CA SER A 139 -22.63 12.22 7.05
C SER A 139 -21.17 11.75 6.92
N THR A 140 -20.88 10.51 7.31
CA THR A 140 -19.52 9.93 7.23
C THR A 140 -18.91 10.04 5.83
N ALA A 141 -19.71 9.80 4.78
CA ALA A 141 -19.25 9.93 3.41
C ALA A 141 -18.95 11.39 3.03
N ALA A 142 -19.71 12.35 3.56
CA ALA A 142 -19.46 13.77 3.38
C ALA A 142 -18.21 14.23 4.13
N ARG A 143 -18.00 13.78 5.38
CA ARG A 143 -16.77 14.03 6.16
C ARG A 143 -15.54 13.60 5.36
N ALA A 144 -15.49 12.34 4.92
CA ALA A 144 -14.36 11.82 4.13
C ALA A 144 -14.12 12.60 2.82
N ALA A 145 -15.18 12.88 2.05
CA ALA A 145 -15.04 13.61 0.79
C ALA A 145 -14.58 15.06 1.00
N LEU A 146 -15.11 15.74 2.02
CA LEU A 146 -14.77 17.12 2.32
C LEU A 146 -13.34 17.24 2.87
N THR A 147 -12.92 16.35 3.77
CA THR A 147 -11.53 16.28 4.25
C THR A 147 -10.55 16.02 3.10
N LEU A 148 -10.86 15.09 2.20
CA LEU A 148 -10.00 14.83 1.04
C LEU A 148 -9.94 16.00 0.05
N ARG A 149 -11.04 16.76 -0.07
CA ARG A 149 -11.07 17.94 -0.93
C ARG A 149 -10.29 19.10 -0.34
N LEU A 150 -10.60 19.48 0.90
CA LEU A 150 -10.12 20.72 1.52
C LEU A 150 -8.74 20.58 2.16
N VAL A 151 -8.48 19.45 2.82
CA VAL A 151 -7.23 19.21 3.56
C VAL A 151 -6.25 18.42 2.69
N ALA A 152 -6.75 17.40 1.99
CA ALA A 152 -5.88 16.59 1.14
C ALA A 152 -5.58 17.22 -0.22
N GLY A 153 -6.39 18.19 -0.67
CA GLY A 153 -6.20 18.89 -1.94
C GLY A 153 -6.53 18.06 -3.17
N LEU A 154 -7.31 16.98 -3.03
CA LEU A 154 -7.73 16.14 -4.16
C LEU A 154 -8.84 16.81 -4.98
N SER A 155 -8.86 16.52 -6.27
CA SER A 155 -9.97 16.84 -7.17
C SER A 155 -11.18 15.93 -6.94
N ALA A 156 -12.38 16.39 -7.33
CA ALA A 156 -13.58 15.55 -7.31
C ALA A 156 -13.39 14.27 -8.14
N ALA A 157 -12.73 14.37 -9.30
CA ALA A 157 -12.35 13.22 -10.12
C ALA A 157 -11.41 12.22 -9.41
N GLU A 158 -10.40 12.69 -8.67
CA GLU A 158 -9.52 11.82 -7.89
C GLU A 158 -10.28 11.10 -6.77
N ILE A 159 -11.14 11.82 -6.04
CA ILE A 159 -11.97 11.25 -4.97
C ILE A 159 -12.97 10.24 -5.56
N ALA A 160 -13.60 10.57 -6.69
CA ALA A 160 -14.55 9.69 -7.36
C ALA A 160 -13.92 8.36 -7.79
N ARG A 161 -12.74 8.41 -8.41
CA ARG A 161 -11.95 7.21 -8.70
C ARG A 161 -11.58 6.44 -7.44
N ALA A 162 -11.21 7.16 -6.38
CA ALA A 162 -10.79 6.55 -5.14
C ALA A 162 -11.91 5.83 -4.38
N PHE A 163 -13.18 6.21 -4.56
CA PHE A 163 -14.36 5.57 -3.95
C PHE A 163 -15.22 4.77 -4.93
N LEU A 164 -14.80 4.64 -6.21
CA LEU A 164 -15.56 3.99 -7.29
C LEU A 164 -16.98 4.53 -7.46
N VAL A 165 -17.13 5.85 -7.36
CA VAL A 165 -18.38 6.56 -7.64
C VAL A 165 -18.15 7.55 -8.78
N THR A 166 -19.23 8.10 -9.33
CA THR A 166 -19.13 9.13 -10.37
C THR A 166 -18.65 10.48 -9.79
N GLU A 167 -17.94 11.26 -10.60
CA GLU A 167 -17.49 12.61 -10.23
C GLU A 167 -18.65 13.54 -9.82
N THR A 168 -19.81 13.43 -10.48
CA THR A 168 -21.01 14.19 -10.16
C THR A 168 -21.53 13.92 -8.75
N VAL A 169 -21.54 12.65 -8.32
CA VAL A 169 -21.92 12.25 -6.95
C VAL A 169 -20.98 12.87 -5.92
N VAL A 170 -19.67 12.88 -6.18
CA VAL A 170 -18.69 13.48 -5.27
C VAL A 170 -18.82 14.99 -5.22
N ALA A 171 -18.93 15.64 -6.38
CA ALA A 171 -19.08 17.09 -6.48
C ALA A 171 -20.33 17.57 -5.72
N ARG A 172 -21.47 16.89 -5.94
CA ARG A 172 -22.71 17.16 -5.21
C ARG A 172 -22.54 16.94 -3.71
N ARG A 173 -21.91 15.83 -3.30
CA ARG A 173 -21.66 15.54 -1.88
C ARG A 173 -20.82 16.61 -1.19
N ILE A 174 -19.78 17.12 -1.86
CA ILE A 174 -18.94 18.21 -1.35
C ILE A 174 -19.74 19.52 -1.25
N ALA A 175 -20.51 19.86 -2.29
CA ALA A 175 -21.33 21.07 -2.30
C ALA A 175 -22.40 21.03 -1.20
N ASP A 176 -23.11 19.91 -1.06
CA ASP A 176 -24.11 19.70 -0.03
C ASP A 176 -23.48 19.80 1.38
N ALA A 177 -22.30 19.21 1.59
CA ALA A 177 -21.59 19.30 2.86
C ALA A 177 -21.22 20.75 3.24
N LYS A 178 -20.69 21.54 2.29
CA LYS A 178 -20.38 22.95 2.52
C LYS A 178 -21.62 23.77 2.88
N ARG A 179 -22.72 23.55 2.15
CA ARG A 179 -24.00 24.20 2.44
C ARG A 179 -24.52 23.84 3.83
N THR A 180 -24.46 22.56 4.22
CA THR A 180 -24.86 22.13 5.57
C THR A 180 -24.04 22.80 6.66
N LEU A 181 -22.71 22.94 6.49
CA LEU A 181 -21.87 23.66 7.44
C LEU A 181 -22.23 25.15 7.55
N ALA A 182 -22.51 25.81 6.42
CA ALA A 182 -22.90 27.21 6.37
C ALA A 182 -24.28 27.45 7.00
N GLU A 183 -25.27 26.61 6.69
CA GLU A 183 -26.63 26.67 7.26
C GLU A 183 -26.61 26.44 8.78
N ALA A 184 -25.77 25.51 9.26
CA ALA A 184 -25.59 25.24 10.68
C ALA A 184 -24.74 26.31 11.40
N ARG A 185 -24.13 27.25 10.67
CA ARG A 185 -23.26 28.32 11.19
C ARG A 185 -22.18 27.80 12.15
N ILE A 186 -21.52 26.70 11.76
CA ILE A 186 -20.48 26.09 12.58
C ILE A 186 -19.30 27.07 12.72
N PRO A 187 -18.89 27.44 13.96
CA PRO A 187 -17.80 28.38 14.17
C PRO A 187 -16.46 27.77 13.74
N PHE A 188 -15.59 28.61 13.17
CA PHE A 188 -14.22 28.23 12.80
C PHE A 188 -13.26 28.50 13.98
N GLU A 189 -13.42 27.73 15.05
CA GLU A 189 -12.69 27.91 16.30
C GLU A 189 -12.05 26.59 16.76
N LEU A 190 -10.98 26.68 17.57
CA LEU A 190 -10.41 25.49 18.21
C LEU A 190 -11.20 25.18 19.48
N PRO A 191 -11.67 23.93 19.67
CA PRO A 191 -12.29 23.52 20.92
C PRO A 191 -11.28 23.64 22.08
N PRO A 192 -11.65 24.22 23.24
CA PRO A 192 -10.76 24.35 24.37
C PRO A 192 -10.55 23.01 25.10
N GLY A 193 -9.34 22.80 25.61
CA GLY A 193 -9.02 21.78 26.62
C GLY A 193 -9.58 20.39 26.31
N ALA A 194 -10.44 19.86 27.19
CA ALA A 194 -10.98 18.50 27.11
C ALA A 194 -11.91 18.25 25.90
N GLU A 195 -12.54 19.28 25.32
CA GLU A 195 -13.39 19.11 24.13
C GLU A 195 -12.53 18.79 22.89
N LEU A 196 -11.26 19.22 22.88
CA LEU A 196 -10.32 18.93 21.80
C LEU A 196 -10.18 17.41 21.58
N THR A 197 -10.01 16.65 22.67
CA THR A 197 -9.84 15.19 22.61
C THR A 197 -11.08 14.50 22.05
N GLU A 198 -12.28 14.92 22.46
CA GLU A 198 -13.53 14.37 21.93
C GLU A 198 -13.68 14.67 20.44
N ARG A 199 -13.40 15.90 20.00
CA ARG A 199 -13.47 16.28 18.58
C ARG A 199 -12.41 15.58 17.74
N LEU A 200 -11.22 15.33 18.30
CA LEU A 200 -10.16 14.57 17.64
C LEU A 200 -10.60 13.16 17.32
N SER A 201 -11.44 12.54 18.14
CA SER A 201 -11.95 11.19 17.87
C SER A 201 -12.65 11.09 16.50
N SER A 202 -13.46 12.09 16.13
CA SER A 202 -14.12 12.17 14.82
C SER A 202 -13.12 12.35 13.68
N VAL A 203 -12.08 13.17 13.88
CA VAL A 203 -11.03 13.35 12.87
C VAL A 203 -10.25 12.05 12.65
N LEU A 204 -9.87 11.37 13.73
CA LEU A 204 -9.18 10.09 13.69
C LEU A 204 -10.03 9.01 13.01
N GLU A 205 -11.33 8.96 13.31
CA GLU A 205 -12.30 8.07 12.65
C GLU A 205 -12.30 8.29 11.13
N VAL A 206 -12.41 9.54 10.68
CA VAL A 206 -12.44 9.87 9.24
C VAL A 206 -11.11 9.52 8.56
N VAL A 207 -9.97 9.84 9.18
CA VAL A 207 -8.65 9.50 8.63
C VAL A 207 -8.49 7.98 8.54
N TYR A 208 -8.89 7.23 9.56
CA TYR A 208 -8.80 5.77 9.55
C TYR A 208 -9.78 5.14 8.57
N LEU A 209 -10.96 5.72 8.36
CA LEU A 209 -11.91 5.29 7.35
C LEU A 209 -11.35 5.43 5.94
N ILE A 210 -10.70 6.56 5.64
CA ILE A 210 -10.00 6.79 4.37
C ILE A 210 -8.88 5.74 4.21
N PHE A 211 -8.13 5.47 5.28
CA PHE A 211 -7.08 4.45 5.26
C PHE A 211 -7.64 3.05 4.96
N ASN A 212 -8.72 2.64 5.65
CA ASN A 212 -9.33 1.33 5.50
C ASN A 212 -9.85 1.09 4.08
N GLU A 213 -10.49 2.10 3.46
CA GLU A 213 -10.94 2.02 2.07
C GLU A 213 -9.76 1.86 1.09
N GLY A 214 -8.58 2.38 1.45
CA GLY A 214 -7.34 2.14 0.70
C GLY A 214 -6.71 0.78 0.97
N TYR A 215 -6.78 0.29 2.20
CA TYR A 215 -6.05 -0.88 2.70
C TYR A 215 -6.72 -2.23 2.36
N THR A 216 -8.04 -2.24 2.30
CA THR A 216 -8.86 -3.31 1.73
C THR A 216 -10.07 -2.65 1.08
N ALA A 217 -10.06 -2.53 -0.25
CA ALA A 217 -11.11 -1.85 -0.99
C ALA A 217 -12.46 -2.56 -0.84
N THR A 218 -13.50 -1.83 -0.43
CA THR A 218 -14.85 -2.39 -0.23
C THR A 218 -15.44 -3.01 -1.50
N GLY A 219 -14.99 -2.56 -2.68
CA GLY A 219 -15.38 -3.15 -3.96
C GLY A 219 -14.42 -2.82 -5.09
N GLY A 220 -14.73 -3.35 -6.28
CA GLY A 220 -13.90 -3.24 -7.49
C GLY A 220 -12.93 -4.41 -7.67
N ASP A 221 -12.02 -4.25 -8.63
CA ASP A 221 -11.11 -5.31 -9.06
C ASP A 221 -9.80 -5.39 -8.27
N ASP A 222 -9.33 -4.24 -7.79
CA ASP A 222 -8.11 -4.17 -6.98
C ASP A 222 -8.42 -4.37 -5.49
N LEU A 223 -7.60 -5.16 -4.80
CA LEU A 223 -7.68 -5.32 -3.34
C LEU A 223 -7.26 -4.05 -2.59
N LEU A 224 -6.31 -3.29 -3.15
CA LEU A 224 -5.69 -2.13 -2.53
C LEU A 224 -5.91 -0.90 -3.39
N ARG A 225 -6.07 0.26 -2.76
CA ARG A 225 -6.00 1.58 -3.39
C ARG A 225 -4.88 2.40 -2.73
N PRO A 226 -3.62 2.20 -3.13
CA PRO A 226 -2.46 2.81 -2.46
C PRO A 226 -2.52 4.35 -2.40
N GLY A 227 -3.19 4.99 -3.37
CA GLY A 227 -3.40 6.44 -3.33
C GLY A 227 -4.12 6.91 -2.07
N LEU A 228 -5.12 6.15 -1.59
CA LEU A 228 -5.87 6.50 -0.38
C LEU A 228 -5.07 6.21 0.90
N THR A 229 -4.36 5.08 0.97
CA THR A 229 -3.56 4.76 2.17
C THR A 229 -2.43 5.76 2.37
N LEU A 230 -1.76 6.16 1.28
CA LEU A 230 -0.72 7.19 1.32
C LEU A 230 -1.27 8.56 1.70
N GLU A 231 -2.46 8.92 1.24
CA GLU A 231 -3.10 10.18 1.60
C GLU A 231 -3.54 10.18 3.07
N ALA A 232 -4.16 9.11 3.56
CA ALA A 232 -4.51 8.98 4.97
C ALA A 232 -3.27 9.01 5.88
N LEU A 233 -2.15 8.38 5.47
CA LEU A 233 -0.87 8.50 6.18
C LEU A 233 -0.35 9.94 6.20
N ARG A 234 -0.48 10.67 5.09
CA ARG A 234 -0.10 12.09 5.05
C ARG A 234 -0.95 12.91 6.01
N LEU A 235 -2.26 12.72 6.01
CA LEU A 235 -3.20 13.38 6.94
C LEU A 235 -2.91 13.03 8.39
N GLY A 236 -2.66 11.75 8.71
CA GLY A 236 -2.31 11.31 10.06
C GLY A 236 -1.00 11.92 10.55
N ARG A 237 0.04 11.97 9.70
CA ARG A 237 1.32 12.61 10.05
C ARG A 237 1.18 14.13 10.23
N LEU A 238 0.36 14.78 9.40
CA LEU A 238 0.00 16.18 9.58
C LEU A 238 -0.64 16.38 10.95
N LEU A 239 -1.67 15.60 11.27
CA LEU A 239 -2.36 15.67 12.56
C LEU A 239 -1.42 15.42 13.75
N ALA A 240 -0.47 14.48 13.65
CA ALA A 240 0.54 14.23 14.67
C ALA A 240 1.51 15.41 14.89
N GLY A 241 1.69 16.25 13.87
CA GLY A 241 2.43 17.51 13.99
C GLY A 241 1.60 18.64 14.59
N LEU A 242 0.28 18.66 14.33
CA LEU A 242 -0.66 19.66 14.84
C LEU A 242 -1.06 19.41 16.29
N ALA A 243 -1.16 18.14 16.70
CA ALA A 243 -1.58 17.72 18.04
C ALA A 243 -0.53 16.77 18.66
N PRO A 244 0.70 17.25 18.93
CA PRO A 244 1.82 16.40 19.35
C PRO A 244 1.65 15.80 20.75
N ALA A 245 0.82 16.41 21.61
CA ALA A 245 0.54 15.92 22.96
C ALA A 245 -0.52 14.81 22.99
N GLU A 246 -1.21 14.56 21.88
CA GLU A 246 -2.38 13.67 21.83
C GLU A 246 -1.96 12.22 21.51
N PRO A 247 -2.12 11.28 22.47
CA PRO A 247 -1.55 9.94 22.33
C PRO A 247 -2.23 9.10 21.24
N GLU A 248 -3.55 9.24 21.07
CA GLU A 248 -4.32 8.49 20.07
C GLU A 248 -3.97 8.89 18.63
N VAL A 249 -3.52 10.13 18.40
CA VAL A 249 -3.04 10.58 17.09
C VAL A 249 -1.80 9.79 16.69
N HIS A 250 -0.82 9.68 17.59
CA HIS A 250 0.39 8.89 17.36
C HIS A 250 0.08 7.39 17.26
N GLY A 251 -0.89 6.90 18.04
CA GLY A 251 -1.41 5.54 17.95
C GLY A 251 -1.97 5.22 16.57
N LEU A 252 -2.83 6.08 16.01
CA LEU A 252 -3.38 5.90 14.67
C LEU A 252 -2.29 5.94 13.59
N VAL A 253 -1.34 6.87 13.68
CA VAL A 253 -0.19 6.89 12.74
C VAL A 253 0.61 5.60 12.84
N ALA A 254 0.91 5.13 14.06
CA ALA A 254 1.62 3.87 14.24
C ALA A 254 0.89 2.69 13.58
N LEU A 255 -0.43 2.59 13.80
CA LEU A 255 -1.28 1.57 13.19
C LEU A 255 -1.19 1.60 11.66
N MET A 256 -1.41 2.76 11.05
CA MET A 256 -1.41 2.93 9.60
C MET A 256 -0.03 2.67 8.99
N GLU A 257 1.06 3.13 9.61
CA GLU A 257 2.43 2.90 9.13
C GLU A 257 2.77 1.41 9.11
N ILE A 258 2.42 0.69 10.18
CA ILE A 258 2.66 -0.76 10.28
C ILE A 258 1.79 -1.53 9.29
N GLN A 259 0.52 -1.15 9.12
CA GLN A 259 -0.36 -1.79 8.15
C GLN A 259 0.12 -1.55 6.71
N GLU A 260 0.48 -0.32 6.36
CA GLU A 260 0.97 0.04 5.02
C GLU A 260 2.35 -0.59 4.72
N SER A 261 3.17 -0.83 5.75
CA SER A 261 4.45 -1.53 5.56
C SER A 261 4.31 -2.87 4.84
N ARG A 262 3.13 -3.47 4.91
CA ARG A 262 2.83 -4.77 4.33
C ARG A 262 2.27 -4.70 2.92
N ALA A 263 1.97 -3.52 2.38
CA ALA A 263 1.27 -3.35 1.09
C ALA A 263 1.90 -4.20 -0.03
N GLY A 264 3.23 -4.19 -0.13
CA GLY A 264 3.99 -4.99 -1.09
C GLY A 264 3.92 -6.51 -0.90
N ALA A 265 3.32 -7.02 0.17
CA ALA A 265 3.17 -8.44 0.47
C ALA A 265 1.71 -8.90 0.58
N ARG A 266 0.73 -7.98 0.47
CA ARG A 266 -0.71 -8.28 0.61
C ARG A 266 -1.31 -8.93 -0.63
N THR A 267 -0.70 -8.73 -1.79
CA THR A 267 -1.14 -9.31 -3.06
C THR A 267 -0.08 -10.22 -3.67
N GLY A 268 -0.55 -11.30 -4.28
CA GLY A 268 0.28 -12.20 -5.07
C GLY A 268 0.51 -11.66 -6.49
N PRO A 269 1.29 -12.38 -7.32
CA PRO A 269 1.64 -11.94 -8.67
C PRO A 269 0.45 -11.72 -9.61
N CYS A 270 -0.71 -12.30 -9.31
CA CYS A 270 -1.94 -12.18 -10.09
C CYS A 270 -2.98 -11.27 -9.41
N GLY A 271 -2.56 -10.47 -8.41
CA GLY A 271 -3.45 -9.59 -7.65
C GLY A 271 -4.24 -10.29 -6.55
N GLU A 272 -4.02 -11.59 -6.32
CA GLU A 272 -4.78 -12.35 -5.34
C GLU A 272 -4.44 -11.94 -3.89
N PRO A 273 -5.44 -11.87 -2.98
CA PRO A 273 -5.18 -11.63 -1.56
C PRO A 273 -4.28 -12.69 -0.94
N VAL A 274 -3.28 -12.26 -0.17
CA VAL A 274 -2.36 -13.12 0.59
C VAL A 274 -2.65 -12.95 2.09
N PRO A 275 -3.17 -14.00 2.78
CA PRO A 275 -3.47 -13.93 4.21
C PRO A 275 -2.23 -13.57 5.03
N LEU A 276 -2.40 -12.85 6.14
CA LEU A 276 -1.30 -12.25 6.92
C LEU A 276 -0.18 -13.24 7.29
N HIS A 277 -0.54 -14.46 7.69
CA HIS A 277 0.43 -15.49 8.09
C HIS A 277 1.19 -16.10 6.90
N GLU A 278 0.75 -15.85 5.67
CA GLU A 278 1.39 -16.30 4.42
C GLU A 278 2.22 -15.20 3.76
N GLN A 279 2.10 -13.96 4.23
CA GLN A 279 2.82 -12.84 3.65
C GLN A 279 4.32 -13.00 3.86
N ASN A 280 5.07 -12.80 2.78
CA ASN A 280 6.52 -12.75 2.87
C ASN A 280 6.95 -11.49 3.63
N ARG A 281 7.34 -11.65 4.90
CA ARG A 281 7.79 -10.54 5.76
C ARG A 281 9.04 -9.83 5.24
N GLY A 282 9.85 -10.49 4.41
CA GLY A 282 10.98 -9.86 3.73
C GLY A 282 10.57 -8.82 2.66
N ARG A 283 9.29 -8.80 2.26
CA ARG A 283 8.72 -7.76 1.38
C ARG A 283 8.06 -6.62 2.16
N TRP A 284 8.08 -6.65 3.49
CA TRP A 284 7.55 -5.56 4.31
C TRP A 284 8.53 -4.38 4.30
N ASP A 285 8.02 -3.15 4.24
CA ASP A 285 8.84 -1.95 4.18
C ASP A 285 9.46 -1.65 5.57
N PRO A 286 10.78 -1.79 5.72
CA PRO A 286 11.43 -1.58 7.01
C PRO A 286 11.42 -0.12 7.47
N LEU A 287 11.28 0.85 6.55
CA LEU A 287 11.19 2.27 6.90
C LEU A 287 9.83 2.57 7.54
N LEU A 288 8.74 2.06 6.95
CA LEU A 288 7.40 2.22 7.52
C LEU A 288 7.28 1.48 8.87
N ILE A 289 7.89 0.29 9.01
CA ILE A 289 7.96 -0.39 10.31
C ILE A 289 8.66 0.46 11.38
N ARG A 290 9.83 1.03 11.06
CA ARG A 290 10.57 1.90 12.00
C ARG A 290 9.77 3.14 12.36
N ARG A 291 9.12 3.79 11.39
CA ARG A 291 8.25 4.95 11.64
C ARG A 291 7.07 4.58 12.53
N GLY A 292 6.41 3.46 12.26
CA GLY A 292 5.34 2.94 13.11
C GLY A 292 5.78 2.71 14.55
N PHE A 293 6.96 2.12 14.76
CA PHE A 293 7.53 1.95 16.10
C PHE A 293 7.85 3.27 16.79
N VAL A 294 8.42 4.25 16.07
CA VAL A 294 8.68 5.59 16.63
C VAL A 294 7.37 6.27 17.04
N SER A 295 6.33 6.21 16.21
CA SER A 295 5.02 6.76 16.54
C SER A 295 4.39 6.02 17.73
N MET A 296 4.54 4.70 17.82
CA MET A 296 4.04 3.93 18.97
C MET A 296 4.76 4.31 20.28
N LEU A 297 6.07 4.56 20.23
CA LEU A 297 6.83 5.03 21.40
C LEU A 297 6.32 6.41 21.84
N ARG A 298 6.14 7.34 20.90
CA ARG A 298 5.56 8.66 21.19
C ARG A 298 4.18 8.54 21.82
N ALA A 299 3.29 7.71 21.25
CA ALA A 299 1.96 7.47 21.78
C ALA A 299 1.99 6.99 23.24
N ARG A 300 2.90 6.07 23.56
CA ARG A 300 3.09 5.55 24.92
C ARG A 300 3.63 6.61 25.87
N ASP A 301 4.59 7.40 25.45
CA ASP A 301 5.20 8.44 26.28
C ASP A 301 4.19 9.54 26.59
N THR A 302 3.44 10.02 25.58
CA THR A 302 2.38 11.02 25.78
C THR A 302 1.23 10.47 26.61
N ALA A 303 0.82 9.20 26.41
CA ALA A 303 -0.23 8.57 27.21
C ALA A 303 0.15 8.46 28.69
N ARG A 304 1.43 8.14 28.99
CA ARG A 304 1.95 8.09 30.36
C ARG A 304 1.91 9.47 31.03
N THR A 305 2.29 10.52 30.31
CA THR A 305 2.22 11.89 30.83
C THR A 305 0.78 12.34 31.10
N ALA A 306 -0.17 11.96 30.23
CA ALA A 306 -1.58 12.29 30.39
C ALA A 306 -2.29 11.50 31.52
N GLY A 307 -1.72 10.39 31.98
CA GLY A 307 -2.23 9.63 33.14
C GLY A 307 -3.50 8.79 32.87
N GLY A 308 -3.82 8.48 31.62
CA GLY A 308 -5.03 7.72 31.23
C GLY A 308 -4.74 6.32 30.67
N PRO A 309 -5.77 5.43 30.60
CA PRO A 309 -5.65 4.15 29.90
C PRO A 309 -5.44 4.35 28.39
N PRO A 310 -4.83 3.38 27.69
CA PRO A 310 -4.64 3.47 26.24
C PRO A 310 -6.00 3.46 25.52
N GLY A 311 -6.17 4.33 24.54
CA GLY A 311 -7.37 4.40 23.71
C GLY A 311 -7.37 3.34 22.58
N PRO A 312 -8.41 3.37 21.72
CA PRO A 312 -8.66 2.31 20.75
C PRO A 312 -7.57 2.19 19.67
N TYR A 313 -6.97 3.29 19.23
CA TYR A 313 -5.94 3.26 18.19
C TYR A 313 -4.60 2.82 18.73
N ILE A 314 -4.25 3.16 19.98
CA ILE A 314 -3.04 2.64 20.63
C ILE A 314 -3.12 1.12 20.80
N LEU A 315 -4.27 0.58 21.22
CA LEU A 315 -4.46 -0.87 21.35
C LEU A 315 -4.39 -1.58 19.99
N GLN A 316 -5.03 -1.03 18.96
CA GLN A 316 -4.92 -1.56 17.59
C GLN A 316 -3.48 -1.48 17.06
N ALA A 317 -2.77 -0.38 17.31
CA ALA A 317 -1.37 -0.22 16.95
C ALA A 317 -0.50 -1.25 17.67
N ALA A 318 -0.73 -1.50 18.96
CA ALA A 318 -0.02 -2.53 19.71
C ALA A 318 -0.18 -3.92 19.07
N ILE A 319 -1.41 -4.28 18.65
CA ILE A 319 -1.66 -5.54 17.92
C ILE A 319 -0.85 -5.60 16.63
N ALA A 320 -0.86 -4.52 15.84
CA ALA A 320 -0.09 -4.44 14.60
C ALA A 320 1.43 -4.53 14.85
N VAL A 321 1.91 -3.88 15.91
CA VAL A 321 3.31 -3.91 16.34
C VAL A 321 3.75 -5.32 16.73
N THR A 322 2.92 -6.09 17.46
CA THR A 322 3.23 -7.49 17.80
C THR A 322 3.43 -8.34 16.55
N HIS A 323 2.61 -8.13 15.52
CA HIS A 323 2.85 -8.76 14.22
C HIS A 323 4.16 -8.30 13.58
N ALA A 324 4.46 -7.01 13.59
CA ALA A 324 5.67 -6.44 12.98
C ALA A 324 6.98 -6.85 13.67
N GLN A 325 6.95 -7.11 14.97
CA GLN A 325 8.12 -7.51 15.75
C GLN A 325 8.53 -8.98 15.52
N ALA A 326 7.55 -9.85 15.25
CA ALA A 326 7.85 -11.26 15.05
C ALA A 326 8.70 -11.47 13.77
N PRO A 327 9.75 -12.30 13.79
CA PRO A 327 10.57 -12.57 12.61
C PRO A 327 9.83 -13.46 11.59
N THR A 328 8.92 -14.30 12.05
CA THR A 328 8.13 -15.23 11.23
C THR A 328 6.67 -15.22 11.64
N ALA A 329 5.78 -15.76 10.80
CA ALA A 329 4.38 -15.91 11.17
C ALA A 329 4.18 -16.79 12.41
N ALA A 330 4.93 -17.89 12.52
CA ALA A 330 4.87 -18.82 13.64
C ALA A 330 5.35 -18.22 14.97
N ALA A 331 6.30 -17.28 14.92
CA ALA A 331 6.82 -16.59 16.11
C ALA A 331 5.93 -15.42 16.59
N THR A 332 4.73 -15.26 16.02
CA THR A 332 3.80 -14.20 16.45
C THR A 332 3.22 -14.54 17.82
N ASP A 333 3.31 -13.61 18.77
CA ASP A 333 2.71 -13.75 20.09
C ASP A 333 1.18 -13.59 20.04
N TRP A 334 0.50 -14.70 19.74
CA TRP A 334 -0.96 -14.74 19.66
C TRP A 334 -1.64 -14.62 21.02
N ALA A 335 -1.00 -15.07 22.11
CA ALA A 335 -1.54 -14.92 23.46
C ALA A 335 -1.58 -13.44 23.87
N GLY A 336 -0.49 -12.70 23.60
CA GLY A 336 -0.45 -11.25 23.79
C GLY A 336 -1.49 -10.52 22.92
N ILE A 337 -1.63 -10.90 21.64
CA ILE A 337 -2.65 -10.32 20.75
C ILE A 337 -4.07 -10.59 21.27
N ALA A 338 -4.37 -11.78 21.77
CA ALA A 338 -5.67 -12.10 22.34
C ALA A 338 -5.99 -11.21 23.58
N GLY A 339 -5.00 -10.99 24.45
CA GLY A 339 -5.14 -10.08 25.61
C GLY A 339 -5.33 -8.61 25.21
N LEU A 340 -4.66 -8.16 24.14
CA LEU A 340 -4.88 -6.82 23.57
C LEU A 340 -6.30 -6.67 23.01
N TYR A 341 -6.80 -7.67 22.28
CA TYR A 341 -8.17 -7.68 21.79
C TYR A 341 -9.20 -7.74 22.92
N GLU A 342 -8.92 -8.45 24.01
CA GLU A 342 -9.79 -8.45 25.19
C GLU A 342 -9.91 -7.05 25.79
N SER A 343 -8.78 -6.33 25.89
CA SER A 343 -8.76 -4.95 26.35
C SER A 343 -9.50 -4.01 25.38
N LEU A 344 -9.35 -4.24 24.08
CA LEU A 344 -10.06 -3.47 23.05
C LEU A 344 -11.56 -3.74 23.07
N VAL A 345 -12.02 -4.97 23.33
CA VAL A 345 -13.46 -5.30 23.47
C VAL A 345 -14.06 -4.60 24.67
N ARG A 346 -13.34 -4.47 25.80
CA ARG A 346 -13.82 -3.71 26.97
C ARG A 346 -14.03 -2.24 26.65
N LEU A 347 -13.14 -1.65 25.84
CA LEU A 347 -13.18 -0.25 25.46
C LEU A 347 -14.19 0.03 24.33
N LEU A 348 -14.23 -0.83 23.32
CA LEU A 348 -15.02 -0.69 22.10
C LEU A 348 -15.70 -2.04 21.77
N PRO A 349 -16.84 -2.35 22.41
CA PRO A 349 -17.49 -3.66 22.36
C PRO A 349 -18.26 -3.92 21.05
N THR A 350 -17.71 -3.52 19.90
CA THR A 350 -18.37 -3.69 18.60
C THR A 350 -18.33 -5.14 18.13
N PRO A 351 -19.32 -5.60 17.35
CA PRO A 351 -19.35 -6.96 16.81
C PRO A 351 -18.11 -7.30 15.96
N VAL A 352 -17.57 -6.32 15.21
CA VAL A 352 -16.35 -6.49 14.41
C VAL A 352 -15.12 -6.71 15.29
N VAL A 353 -14.97 -5.96 16.39
CA VAL A 353 -13.84 -6.16 17.33
C VAL A 353 -13.96 -7.52 18.02
N ARG A 354 -15.17 -7.95 18.38
CA ARG A 354 -15.42 -9.29 18.94
C ARG A 354 -15.06 -10.41 17.95
N LEU A 355 -15.40 -10.25 16.67
CA LEU A 355 -15.02 -11.19 15.61
C LEU A 355 -13.48 -11.27 15.47
N ASN A 356 -12.80 -10.12 15.45
CA ASN A 356 -11.34 -10.08 15.39
C ASN A 356 -10.70 -10.74 16.63
N ARG A 357 -11.28 -10.56 17.82
CA ARG A 357 -10.86 -11.27 19.04
C ARG A 357 -11.01 -12.79 18.88
N ALA A 358 -12.10 -13.26 18.28
CA ALA A 358 -12.31 -14.69 18.07
C ALA A 358 -11.21 -15.31 17.19
N VAL A 359 -10.74 -14.60 16.16
CA VAL A 359 -9.58 -15.03 15.36
C VAL A 359 -8.32 -15.14 16.22
N ALA A 360 -8.02 -14.12 17.04
CA ALA A 360 -6.85 -14.12 17.92
C ALA A 360 -6.89 -15.27 18.95
N VAL A 361 -8.05 -15.50 19.57
CA VAL A 361 -8.28 -16.62 20.49
C VAL A 361 -8.13 -17.96 19.76
N GLY A 362 -8.65 -18.08 18.54
CA GLY A 362 -8.50 -19.28 17.70
C GLY A 362 -7.04 -19.62 17.40
N HIS A 363 -6.18 -18.62 17.27
CA HIS A 363 -4.75 -18.82 17.11
C HIS A 363 -4.00 -19.10 18.43
N ALA A 364 -4.43 -18.49 19.54
CA ALA A 364 -3.76 -18.63 20.83
C ALA A 364 -4.13 -19.91 21.59
N HIS A 365 -5.41 -20.31 21.52
CA HIS A 365 -5.99 -21.40 22.32
C HIS A 365 -6.61 -22.52 21.48
N GLY A 366 -6.41 -22.48 20.16
CA GLY A 366 -6.90 -23.49 19.23
C GLY A 366 -8.20 -23.09 18.50
N PRO A 367 -8.41 -23.61 17.28
CA PRO A 367 -9.52 -23.21 16.40
C PRO A 367 -10.91 -23.46 17.01
N GLU A 368 -11.08 -24.44 17.89
CA GLU A 368 -12.32 -24.72 18.61
C GLU A 368 -12.74 -23.55 19.51
N ALA A 369 -11.79 -22.98 20.26
CA ALA A 369 -12.05 -21.83 21.15
C ALA A 369 -12.44 -20.58 20.36
N GLY A 370 -11.80 -20.37 19.20
CA GLY A 370 -12.18 -19.30 18.27
C GLY A 370 -13.58 -19.52 17.70
N LEU A 371 -13.90 -20.75 17.27
CA LEU A 371 -15.18 -21.09 16.65
C LEU A 371 -16.35 -20.89 17.61
N ALA A 372 -16.20 -21.28 18.88
CA ALA A 372 -17.23 -21.06 19.91
C ALA A 372 -17.59 -19.57 20.08
N LEU A 373 -16.59 -18.67 20.00
CA LEU A 373 -16.82 -17.23 20.04
C LEU A 373 -17.50 -16.71 18.77
N VAL A 374 -17.14 -17.24 17.60
CA VAL A 374 -17.75 -16.87 16.32
C VAL A 374 -19.21 -17.32 16.24
N ASP A 375 -19.52 -18.52 16.70
CA ASP A 375 -20.89 -19.05 16.71
C ASP A 375 -21.81 -18.19 17.60
N GLY A 376 -21.30 -17.66 18.71
CA GLY A 376 -22.02 -16.69 19.55
C GLY A 376 -22.31 -15.35 18.85
N LEU A 377 -21.56 -15.01 17.79
CA LEU A 377 -21.77 -13.80 16.98
C LEU A 377 -22.68 -14.03 15.77
N ALA A 378 -22.98 -15.29 15.42
CA ALA A 378 -23.76 -15.61 14.22
C ALA A 378 -25.19 -15.05 14.25
N ALA A 379 -25.75 -14.84 15.45
CA ALA A 379 -27.07 -14.26 15.66
C ALA A 379 -27.10 -12.72 15.63
N ASP A 380 -25.94 -12.04 15.62
CA ASP A 380 -25.86 -10.59 15.68
C ASP A 380 -26.34 -9.96 14.35
N PRO A 381 -27.41 -9.14 14.35
CA PRO A 381 -27.93 -8.53 13.13
C PRO A 381 -26.90 -7.66 12.39
N ALA A 382 -25.96 -7.04 13.11
CA ALA A 382 -24.97 -6.14 12.52
C ALA A 382 -23.93 -6.88 11.65
N LEU A 383 -23.76 -8.19 11.83
CA LEU A 383 -22.81 -9.01 11.07
C LEU A 383 -23.47 -9.87 10.00
N ARG A 384 -24.81 -9.82 9.86
CA ARG A 384 -25.58 -10.70 8.94
C ARG A 384 -25.06 -10.67 7.51
N ASP A 385 -24.78 -9.47 7.01
CA ASP A 385 -24.31 -9.19 5.65
C ASP A 385 -22.80 -8.91 5.60
N TYR A 386 -22.08 -9.16 6.70
CA TYR A 386 -20.64 -8.92 6.78
C TYR A 386 -19.86 -10.16 6.38
N HIS A 387 -19.29 -10.16 5.17
CA HIS A 387 -18.66 -11.33 4.56
C HIS A 387 -17.53 -11.97 5.40
N LEU A 388 -16.84 -11.20 6.28
CA LEU A 388 -15.77 -11.75 7.11
C LEU A 388 -16.30 -12.68 8.21
N LEU A 389 -17.55 -12.54 8.67
CA LEU A 389 -18.11 -13.45 9.66
C LEU A 389 -18.13 -14.91 9.15
N PRO A 390 -18.82 -15.22 8.03
CA PRO A 390 -18.79 -16.56 7.46
C PRO A 390 -17.38 -16.94 6.96
N GLY A 391 -16.58 -15.98 6.46
CA GLY A 391 -15.19 -16.25 6.06
C GLY A 391 -14.30 -16.74 7.21
N VAL A 392 -14.38 -16.10 8.38
CA VAL A 392 -13.65 -16.52 9.59
C VAL A 392 -14.17 -17.84 10.11
N ARG A 393 -15.49 -18.03 10.16
CA ARG A 393 -16.11 -19.29 10.58
C ARG A 393 -15.62 -20.46 9.71
N GLY A 394 -15.66 -20.29 8.38
CA GLY A 394 -15.16 -21.26 7.42
C GLY A 394 -13.66 -21.55 7.60
N ASP A 395 -12.82 -20.55 7.87
CA ASP A 395 -11.38 -20.77 8.11
C ASP A 395 -11.13 -21.60 9.37
N LEU A 396 -11.85 -21.33 10.46
CA LEU A 396 -11.75 -22.10 11.70
C LEU A 396 -12.24 -23.55 11.51
N LEU A 397 -13.37 -23.76 10.84
CA LEU A 397 -13.89 -25.09 10.49
C LEU A 397 -12.92 -25.87 9.62
N ALA A 398 -12.31 -25.23 8.61
CA ALA A 398 -11.32 -25.86 7.75
C ALA A 398 -10.05 -26.28 8.52
N ARG A 399 -9.60 -25.50 9.51
CA ARG A 399 -8.48 -25.86 10.39
C ARG A 399 -8.80 -27.05 11.31
N LEU A 400 -10.08 -27.24 11.64
CA LEU A 400 -10.59 -28.41 12.36
C LEU A 400 -10.77 -29.65 11.47
N GLY A 401 -10.59 -29.52 10.16
CA GLY A 401 -10.87 -30.60 9.20
C GLY A 401 -12.36 -30.77 8.89
N ARG A 402 -13.23 -29.87 9.36
CA ARG A 402 -14.70 -29.89 9.14
C ARG A 402 -15.04 -29.22 7.80
N TYR A 403 -14.53 -29.80 6.71
CA TYR A 403 -14.60 -29.17 5.38
C TYR A 403 -16.02 -29.08 4.81
N ASP A 404 -16.88 -30.06 5.12
CA ASP A 404 -18.29 -30.05 4.69
C ASP A 404 -19.06 -28.85 5.25
N GLU A 405 -18.74 -28.44 6.48
CA GLU A 405 -19.31 -27.26 7.12
C GLU A 405 -18.59 -25.97 6.72
N ALA A 406 -17.29 -26.03 6.44
CA ALA A 406 -16.51 -24.87 6.01
C ALA A 406 -16.91 -24.37 4.61
N ARG A 407 -17.25 -25.29 3.70
CA ARG A 407 -17.61 -24.99 2.32
C ARG A 407 -18.78 -24.00 2.19
N PRO A 408 -19.98 -24.26 2.77
CA PRO A 408 -21.10 -23.32 2.65
C PRO A 408 -20.82 -21.96 3.27
N GLU A 409 -19.95 -21.89 4.30
CA GLU A 409 -19.53 -20.61 4.88
C GLU A 409 -18.65 -19.80 3.91
N PHE A 410 -17.71 -20.44 3.19
CA PHE A 410 -16.94 -19.76 2.16
C PHE A 410 -17.81 -19.32 0.97
N GLU A 411 -18.81 -20.11 0.58
CA GLU A 411 -19.77 -19.74 -0.47
C GLU A 411 -20.57 -18.50 -0.06
N ARG A 412 -21.08 -18.49 1.18
CA ARG A 412 -21.79 -17.34 1.75
C ARG A 412 -20.89 -16.10 1.82
N ALA A 413 -19.65 -16.25 2.28
CA ALA A 413 -18.69 -15.16 2.30
C ALA A 413 -18.43 -14.59 0.89
N ALA A 414 -18.28 -15.46 -0.12
CA ALA A 414 -18.05 -15.07 -1.51
C ALA A 414 -19.25 -14.30 -2.10
N ALA A 415 -20.47 -14.68 -1.72
CA ALA A 415 -21.70 -14.00 -2.14
C ALA A 415 -21.84 -12.59 -1.52
N LEU A 416 -21.33 -12.39 -0.31
CA LEU A 416 -21.48 -11.13 0.43
C LEU A 416 -20.39 -10.08 0.12
N THR A 417 -19.21 -10.47 -0.37
CA THR A 417 -18.17 -9.49 -0.70
C THR A 417 -18.45 -8.79 -2.04
N GLY A 418 -18.22 -7.47 -2.09
CA GLY A 418 -18.27 -6.64 -3.29
C GLY A 418 -16.93 -6.53 -4.03
N ASN A 419 -15.85 -7.11 -3.49
CA ASN A 419 -14.52 -7.09 -4.08
C ASN A 419 -14.26 -8.37 -4.89
N SER A 420 -13.88 -8.22 -6.17
CA SER A 420 -13.74 -9.39 -7.05
C SER A 420 -12.52 -10.25 -6.71
N ALA A 421 -11.43 -9.65 -6.21
CA ALA A 421 -10.24 -10.36 -5.76
C ALA A 421 -10.49 -11.17 -4.48
N GLU A 422 -11.25 -10.62 -3.53
CA GLU A 422 -11.68 -11.34 -2.32
C GLU A 422 -12.68 -12.46 -2.66
N ARG A 423 -13.65 -12.19 -3.54
CA ARG A 423 -14.58 -13.21 -4.02
C ARG A 423 -13.84 -14.39 -4.65
N ALA A 424 -12.89 -14.11 -5.54
CA ALA A 424 -12.08 -15.14 -6.18
C ALA A 424 -11.24 -15.93 -5.15
N PHE A 425 -10.73 -15.27 -4.11
CA PHE A 425 -10.05 -15.95 -3.01
C PHE A 425 -10.97 -16.90 -2.24
N LEU A 426 -12.17 -16.45 -1.89
CA LEU A 426 -13.15 -17.27 -1.16
C LEU A 426 -13.65 -18.44 -1.99
N LEU A 427 -13.89 -18.27 -3.29
CA LEU A 427 -14.26 -19.36 -4.19
C LEU A 427 -13.14 -20.43 -4.30
N ARG A 428 -11.86 -20.03 -4.33
CA ARG A 428 -10.76 -21.01 -4.24
C ARG A 428 -10.75 -21.79 -2.91
N ARG A 429 -11.22 -21.17 -1.82
CA ARG A 429 -11.38 -21.86 -0.52
C ARG A 429 -12.56 -22.83 -0.55
N VAL A 430 -13.64 -22.53 -1.26
CA VAL A 430 -14.76 -23.45 -1.53
C VAL A 430 -14.24 -24.69 -2.26
N ASP A 431 -13.51 -24.48 -3.36
CA ASP A 431 -12.93 -25.58 -4.14
C ASP A 431 -12.03 -26.45 -3.26
N ALA A 432 -11.10 -25.84 -2.52
CA ALA A 432 -10.22 -26.57 -1.60
C ALA A 432 -10.98 -27.38 -0.53
N ALA A 433 -12.06 -26.84 0.04
CA ALA A 433 -12.88 -27.57 1.00
C ALA A 433 -13.65 -28.74 0.35
N ALA A 434 -14.12 -28.58 -0.89
CA ALA A 434 -14.75 -29.66 -1.66
C ALA A 434 -13.75 -30.78 -1.99
N LEU A 435 -12.47 -30.46 -2.20
CA LEU A 435 -11.42 -31.46 -2.40
C LEU A 435 -11.16 -32.31 -1.16
N ALA A 436 -11.10 -31.64 -0.01
CA ALA A 436 -10.72 -32.26 1.25
C ALA A 436 -11.85 -33.12 1.84
N SER A 437 -13.11 -32.71 1.68
CA SER A 437 -14.30 -33.48 2.13
C SER A 437 -14.42 -34.86 1.49
N VAL A 438 -14.08 -34.98 0.20
CA VAL A 438 -14.12 -36.25 -0.56
C VAL A 438 -13.12 -37.30 -0.03
N HIS A 439 -12.08 -36.89 0.70
CA HIS A 439 -11.02 -37.77 1.20
C HIS A 439 -11.04 -38.01 2.72
N THR A 440 -11.99 -37.42 3.45
CA THR A 440 -12.14 -37.62 4.91
C THR A 440 -13.06 -38.77 5.30
N ALA A 441 -13.71 -39.46 4.35
CA ALA A 441 -14.40 -40.72 4.62
C ALA A 441 -13.36 -41.86 4.74
N PRO A 442 -13.18 -42.49 5.91
CA PRO A 442 -12.24 -43.61 6.02
C PRO A 442 -12.79 -44.83 5.27
N PRO A 443 -11.96 -45.59 4.53
CA PRO A 443 -12.26 -47.00 4.35
C PRO A 443 -12.18 -47.66 5.73
N ASP A 444 -13.15 -48.51 6.05
CA ASP A 444 -13.23 -49.21 7.33
C ASP A 444 -11.88 -49.84 7.72
N GLY A 445 -11.37 -49.44 8.89
CA GLY A 445 -10.32 -50.16 9.63
C GLY A 445 -8.87 -49.90 9.21
N ALA A 446 -8.25 -48.84 9.73
CA ALA A 446 -6.80 -48.82 10.00
C ALA A 446 -6.43 -47.69 10.98
N THR A 447 -6.42 -48.00 12.28
CA THR A 447 -5.71 -47.21 13.29
C THR A 447 -4.23 -47.62 13.31
N GLY A 448 -3.32 -46.73 12.91
CA GLY A 448 -1.89 -46.90 13.19
C GLY A 448 -0.93 -46.08 12.32
N ALA A 449 -0.11 -45.26 12.98
CA ALA A 449 1.10 -44.57 12.52
C ALA A 449 0.93 -43.25 11.70
N VAL A 450 1.40 -42.18 12.34
CA VAL A 450 1.59 -40.82 11.80
C VAL A 450 2.38 -40.88 10.48
N SER A 451 1.73 -40.65 9.34
CA SER A 451 2.38 -40.51 8.01
C SER A 451 1.60 -39.55 7.09
N GLY A 452 1.43 -38.32 7.57
CA GLY A 452 0.75 -37.25 6.82
C GLY A 452 1.68 -36.49 5.86
N LEU A 453 1.07 -35.88 4.85
CA LEU A 453 1.74 -35.06 3.82
C LEU A 453 2.67 -33.98 4.41
N ALA A 454 2.31 -33.38 5.54
CA ALA A 454 3.14 -32.38 6.22
C ALA A 454 4.49 -32.92 6.69
N ALA A 455 4.48 -34.06 7.41
CA ALA A 455 5.70 -34.67 7.95
C ALA A 455 6.62 -35.13 6.82
N ALA A 456 6.06 -35.71 5.75
CA ALA A 456 6.81 -36.11 4.57
C ALA A 456 7.43 -34.91 3.84
N ALA A 457 6.69 -33.81 3.68
CA ALA A 457 7.19 -32.60 3.05
C ALA A 457 8.31 -31.93 3.86
N GLU A 458 8.20 -31.92 5.18
CA GLU A 458 9.24 -31.36 6.07
C GLU A 458 10.51 -32.21 6.05
N ALA A 459 10.37 -33.54 6.12
CA ALA A 459 11.50 -34.45 5.99
C ALA A 459 12.19 -34.34 4.62
N PHE A 460 11.41 -34.17 3.55
CA PHE A 460 11.95 -33.91 2.22
C PHE A 460 12.75 -32.60 2.17
N LEU A 461 12.20 -31.50 2.68
CA LEU A 461 12.87 -30.20 2.61
C LEU A 461 14.12 -30.12 3.50
N ALA A 462 14.18 -30.95 4.55
CA ALA A 462 15.31 -31.04 5.46
C ALA A 462 16.44 -31.96 4.97
N HIS A 463 16.23 -32.78 3.93
CA HIS A 463 17.27 -33.70 3.47
C HIS A 463 18.43 -32.93 2.82
N GLY A 464 19.69 -33.34 3.11
CA GLY A 464 20.90 -32.63 2.69
C GLY A 464 21.23 -32.67 1.18
N GLY A 465 20.25 -33.01 0.33
CA GLY A 465 20.42 -33.17 -1.11
C GLY A 465 19.92 -31.99 -1.95
N LEU A 466 19.35 -30.95 -1.32
CA LEU A 466 18.82 -29.78 -2.00
C LEU A 466 19.64 -28.53 -1.67
N ASP A 467 19.94 -27.71 -2.67
CA ASP A 467 20.54 -26.40 -2.45
C ASP A 467 19.50 -25.42 -1.82
N PRO A 468 19.95 -24.35 -1.12
CA PRO A 468 19.05 -23.44 -0.42
C PRO A 468 18.00 -22.75 -1.31
N ALA A 469 18.26 -22.56 -2.61
CA ALA A 469 17.28 -21.97 -3.53
C ALA A 469 16.20 -22.98 -3.90
N SER A 470 16.58 -24.24 -4.12
CA SER A 470 15.65 -25.34 -4.34
C SER A 470 14.77 -25.60 -3.12
N VAL A 471 15.32 -25.59 -1.90
CA VAL A 471 14.52 -25.71 -0.65
C VAL A 471 13.43 -24.64 -0.60
N ARG A 472 13.77 -23.36 -0.85
CA ARG A 472 12.77 -22.27 -0.86
C ARG A 472 11.70 -22.46 -1.93
N SER A 473 12.11 -22.83 -3.15
CA SER A 473 11.17 -23.03 -4.27
C SER A 473 10.26 -24.24 -4.05
N TYR A 474 10.79 -25.32 -3.48
CA TYR A 474 10.05 -26.55 -3.24
C TYR A 474 9.11 -26.40 -2.05
N ALA A 475 9.55 -25.71 -0.98
CA ALA A 475 8.73 -25.35 0.16
C ALA A 475 7.47 -24.59 -0.25
N GLN A 476 7.57 -23.66 -1.20
CA GLN A 476 6.41 -22.93 -1.72
C GLN A 476 5.37 -23.86 -2.36
N THR A 477 5.83 -24.88 -3.09
CA THR A 477 4.97 -25.84 -3.77
C THR A 477 4.29 -26.77 -2.76
N LEU A 478 5.09 -27.34 -1.84
CA LEU A 478 4.60 -28.31 -0.86
C LEU A 478 3.70 -27.67 0.19
N THR A 479 3.97 -26.43 0.59
CA THR A 479 3.09 -25.67 1.50
C THR A 479 1.72 -25.44 0.87
N ARG A 480 1.67 -25.09 -0.43
CA ARG A 480 0.39 -24.93 -1.13
C ARG A 480 -0.35 -26.26 -1.27
N LEU A 481 0.34 -27.35 -1.62
CA LEU A 481 -0.26 -28.69 -1.67
C LEU A 481 -0.83 -29.12 -0.30
N ARG A 482 -0.06 -28.93 0.78
CA ARG A 482 -0.50 -29.19 2.17
C ARG A 482 -1.72 -28.39 2.57
N ARG A 483 -1.86 -27.14 2.10
CA ARG A 483 -3.06 -26.32 2.36
C ARG A 483 -4.27 -26.78 1.56
N THR A 484 -4.05 -27.21 0.32
CA THR A 484 -5.13 -27.67 -0.55
C THR A 484 -5.65 -29.05 -0.13
N LEU A 485 -4.76 -29.95 0.29
CA LEU A 485 -5.11 -31.34 0.65
C LEU A 485 -5.27 -31.56 2.16
N GLY A 486 -4.67 -30.70 2.99
CA GLY A 486 -4.60 -30.84 4.45
C GLY A 486 -3.26 -31.41 4.92
N ASP A 487 -2.78 -30.93 6.08
CA ASP A 487 -1.47 -31.35 6.64
C ASP A 487 -1.43 -32.84 7.03
N ARG A 488 -2.59 -33.38 7.44
CA ARG A 488 -2.75 -34.79 7.83
C ARG A 488 -3.14 -35.70 6.66
N PHE A 489 -3.17 -35.19 5.43
CA PHE A 489 -3.56 -35.98 4.27
C PHE A 489 -2.63 -37.20 4.11
N PRO A 490 -3.18 -38.43 4.01
CA PRO A 490 -2.37 -39.64 3.94
C PRO A 490 -1.62 -39.70 2.61
N LEU A 491 -0.32 -40.02 2.64
CA LEU A 491 0.47 -40.15 1.40
C LEU A 491 -0.09 -41.22 0.45
N ALA A 492 -0.65 -42.31 1.00
CA ALA A 492 -1.33 -43.35 0.22
C ALA A 492 -2.61 -42.86 -0.49
N GLY A 493 -3.18 -41.73 -0.05
CA GLY A 493 -4.31 -41.09 -0.71
C GLY A 493 -3.93 -40.18 -1.88
N LEU A 494 -2.62 -39.98 -2.14
CA LEU A 494 -2.18 -39.23 -3.31
C LEU A 494 -2.39 -40.09 -4.57
N THR A 495 -3.35 -39.69 -5.38
CA THR A 495 -3.69 -40.24 -6.70
C THR A 495 -3.38 -39.20 -7.80
N PRO A 496 -3.21 -39.60 -9.07
CA PRO A 496 -3.03 -38.64 -10.16
C PRO A 496 -4.13 -37.57 -10.21
N GLU A 497 -5.38 -37.97 -9.92
CA GLU A 497 -6.55 -37.09 -9.92
C GLU A 497 -6.49 -36.08 -8.78
N THR A 498 -6.19 -36.51 -7.55
CA THR A 498 -6.08 -35.60 -6.40
C THR A 498 -4.96 -34.59 -6.58
N VAL A 499 -3.81 -35.03 -7.09
CA VAL A 499 -2.67 -34.16 -7.41
C VAL A 499 -3.05 -33.19 -8.52
N ALA A 500 -3.66 -33.65 -9.61
CA ALA A 500 -4.08 -32.78 -10.72
C ALA A 500 -5.05 -31.70 -10.25
N ARG A 501 -6.04 -32.08 -9.43
CA ARG A 501 -7.05 -31.17 -8.91
C ARG A 501 -6.47 -30.17 -7.90
N ALA A 502 -5.54 -30.61 -7.05
CA ALA A 502 -4.82 -29.70 -6.16
C ALA A 502 -3.96 -28.70 -6.95
N PHE A 503 -3.36 -29.15 -8.05
CA PHE A 503 -2.58 -28.30 -8.93
C PHE A 503 -3.45 -27.28 -9.69
N ASP A 504 -4.60 -27.69 -10.21
CA ASP A 504 -5.54 -26.77 -10.86
C ASP A 504 -6.10 -25.76 -9.86
N GLY A 505 -6.45 -26.17 -8.63
CA GLY A 505 -6.90 -25.25 -7.58
C GLY A 505 -5.83 -24.22 -7.19
N ALA A 506 -4.55 -24.62 -7.15
CA ALA A 506 -3.45 -23.76 -6.73
C ALA A 506 -2.83 -22.92 -7.86
N TRP A 507 -2.89 -23.40 -9.11
CA TRP A 507 -2.14 -22.85 -10.25
C TRP A 507 -2.87 -22.89 -11.59
N SER A 508 -4.21 -23.02 -11.64
CA SER A 508 -4.99 -23.06 -12.89
C SER A 508 -4.66 -21.93 -13.87
N THR A 509 -4.48 -20.71 -13.37
CA THR A 509 -4.15 -19.52 -14.18
C THR A 509 -2.65 -19.28 -14.36
N ALA A 510 -1.80 -20.14 -13.79
CA ALA A 510 -0.36 -19.95 -13.85
C ALA A 510 0.18 -20.12 -15.28
N ALA A 511 1.08 -19.21 -15.65
CA ALA A 511 1.84 -19.31 -16.89
C ALA A 511 2.54 -20.68 -17.00
N PRO A 512 2.71 -21.27 -18.21
CA PRO A 512 3.27 -22.61 -18.39
C PRO A 512 4.62 -22.82 -17.69
N ALA A 513 5.47 -21.79 -17.62
CA ALA A 513 6.75 -21.86 -16.93
C ALA A 513 6.61 -22.02 -15.40
N THR A 514 5.64 -21.30 -14.80
CA THR A 514 5.34 -21.36 -13.37
C THR A 514 4.68 -22.70 -13.01
N TRP A 515 3.70 -23.13 -13.80
CA TRP A 515 3.08 -24.44 -13.68
C TRP A 515 4.13 -25.56 -13.71
N ASN A 516 4.99 -25.56 -14.72
CA ASN A 516 6.00 -26.60 -14.89
C ASN A 516 7.07 -26.58 -13.79
N ARG A 517 7.31 -25.43 -13.13
CA ARG A 517 8.20 -25.35 -11.96
C ARG A 517 7.59 -26.04 -10.75
N HIS A 518 6.33 -25.75 -10.44
CA HIS A 518 5.61 -26.42 -9.34
C HIS A 518 5.46 -27.92 -9.61
N ARG A 519 5.18 -28.29 -10.87
CA ARG A 519 5.18 -29.69 -11.30
C ARG A 519 6.53 -30.35 -11.02
N SER A 520 7.63 -29.70 -11.38
CA SER A 520 8.97 -30.22 -11.13
C SER A 520 9.26 -30.42 -9.65
N ALA A 521 8.88 -29.46 -8.81
CA ALA A 521 9.05 -29.55 -7.36
C ALA A 521 8.26 -30.72 -6.77
N PHE A 522 7.00 -30.91 -7.20
CA PHE A 522 6.19 -32.05 -6.79
C PHE A 522 6.79 -33.39 -7.24
N ARG A 523 7.26 -33.49 -8.50
CA ARG A 523 7.92 -34.71 -8.98
C ARG A 523 9.19 -35.04 -8.19
N SER A 524 9.98 -34.03 -7.79
CA SER A 524 11.14 -34.26 -6.93
C SER A 524 10.73 -34.79 -5.55
N PHE A 525 9.66 -34.25 -4.97
CA PHE A 525 9.09 -34.75 -3.73
C PHE A 525 8.56 -36.19 -3.86
N ALA A 526 7.79 -36.46 -4.92
CA ALA A 526 7.18 -37.76 -5.20
C ALA A 526 8.17 -38.85 -5.66
N ALA A 527 9.38 -38.47 -6.09
CA ALA A 527 10.47 -39.41 -6.32
C ALA A 527 11.22 -39.74 -5.02
N TRP A 528 11.19 -38.83 -4.04
CA TRP A 528 11.85 -39.01 -2.75
C TRP A 528 10.97 -39.77 -1.76
N VAL A 529 9.69 -39.41 -1.66
CA VAL A 529 8.67 -40.25 -1.02
C VAL A 529 8.32 -41.33 -2.03
N PRO A 530 8.49 -42.64 -1.76
CA PRO A 530 8.27 -43.71 -2.73
C PRO A 530 6.77 -43.88 -3.05
N LEU A 531 6.20 -42.91 -3.78
CA LEU A 531 4.82 -42.90 -4.23
C LEU A 531 4.65 -43.76 -5.48
N ASP A 532 3.39 -44.10 -5.79
CA ASP A 532 3.04 -44.79 -7.04
C ASP A 532 3.62 -44.02 -8.25
N PRO A 533 4.24 -44.71 -9.22
CA PRO A 533 4.80 -44.08 -10.43
C PRO A 533 3.83 -43.16 -11.17
N ALA A 534 2.55 -43.51 -11.27
CA ALA A 534 1.53 -42.68 -11.91
C ALA A 534 1.30 -41.35 -11.18
N VAL A 535 1.43 -41.36 -9.85
CA VAL A 535 1.38 -40.17 -9.00
C VAL A 535 2.66 -39.37 -9.16
N ALA A 536 3.82 -40.04 -9.20
CA ALA A 536 5.13 -39.40 -9.31
C ALA A 536 5.39 -38.70 -10.66
N GLU A 537 4.60 -39.00 -11.70
CA GLU A 537 4.59 -38.21 -12.93
C GLU A 537 4.05 -36.79 -12.75
N GLY A 538 3.17 -36.60 -11.76
CA GLY A 538 2.46 -35.36 -11.53
C GLY A 538 1.56 -34.94 -12.69
N PRO A 539 0.91 -33.77 -12.59
CA PRO A 539 -0.06 -33.33 -13.59
C PRO A 539 0.60 -33.07 -14.95
N PRO A 540 -0.16 -33.04 -16.05
CA PRO A 540 0.40 -32.87 -17.38
C PRO A 540 1.24 -31.59 -17.49
N ARG A 541 2.35 -31.70 -18.20
CA ARG A 541 3.22 -30.56 -18.50
C ARG A 541 2.45 -29.59 -19.42
N ARG A 542 2.36 -28.32 -19.06
CA ARG A 542 1.77 -27.30 -19.95
C ARG A 542 2.80 -26.89 -21.00
N SER A 543 2.46 -27.04 -22.27
CA SER A 543 3.23 -26.51 -23.39
C SER A 543 3.04 -25.00 -23.45
N GLY A 544 4.08 -24.24 -23.09
CA GLY A 544 4.17 -22.84 -23.49
C GLY A 544 4.85 -22.77 -24.83
N ALA A 545 4.37 -21.89 -25.73
CA ALA A 545 5.23 -21.43 -26.82
C ALA A 545 6.55 -20.98 -26.18
N PRO A 546 7.73 -21.45 -26.65
CA PRO A 546 8.98 -20.91 -26.17
C PRO A 546 8.88 -19.40 -26.38
N SER A 547 8.97 -18.63 -25.30
CA SER A 547 9.09 -17.18 -25.39
C SER A 547 10.36 -16.92 -26.21
N ALA A 548 10.19 -16.75 -27.51
CA ALA A 548 11.21 -16.29 -28.40
C ALA A 548 11.40 -14.82 -28.03
N VAL A 549 12.20 -14.58 -26.99
CA VAL A 549 12.67 -13.24 -26.63
C VAL A 549 13.32 -12.68 -27.90
N ARG A 550 12.59 -11.82 -28.60
CA ARG A 550 13.02 -11.23 -29.87
C ARG A 550 14.22 -10.33 -29.58
N PRO A 551 15.28 -10.31 -30.40
CA PRO A 551 16.36 -9.33 -30.24
C PRO A 551 15.85 -7.88 -30.23
N ILE A 552 16.58 -6.98 -29.60
CA ILE A 552 16.41 -5.53 -29.72
C ILE A 552 16.89 -5.12 -31.11
N ALA A 553 16.19 -4.20 -31.77
CA ALA A 553 16.57 -3.74 -33.10
C ALA A 553 17.96 -3.05 -33.09
N PRO A 554 18.84 -3.33 -34.07
CA PRO A 554 20.19 -2.76 -34.12
C PRO A 554 20.23 -1.22 -34.05
N ALA A 555 19.28 -0.54 -34.69
CA ALA A 555 19.18 0.93 -34.65
C ALA A 555 18.99 1.46 -33.22
N ALA A 556 18.12 0.82 -32.44
CA ALA A 556 17.85 1.24 -31.06
C ALA A 556 19.00 0.90 -30.11
N LEU A 557 19.74 -0.19 -30.39
CA LEU A 557 21.00 -0.48 -29.70
C LEU A 557 22.07 0.58 -30.01
N GLY A 558 22.16 1.04 -31.26
CA GLY A 558 23.02 2.18 -31.65
C GLY A 558 22.75 3.42 -30.80
N THR A 559 21.47 3.82 -30.71
CA THR A 559 21.05 4.94 -29.86
C THR A 559 21.40 4.73 -28.38
N LEU A 560 21.29 3.50 -27.86
CA LEU A 560 21.71 3.19 -26.49
C LEU A 560 23.22 3.36 -26.28
N TRP A 561 24.04 3.03 -27.28
CA TRP A 561 25.50 3.11 -27.20
C TRP A 561 26.05 4.54 -27.33
N ASP A 562 25.34 5.42 -28.02
CA ASP A 562 25.73 6.81 -28.22
C ASP A 562 25.40 7.72 -27.02
N ARG A 563 24.67 7.20 -26.02
CA ARG A 563 24.28 7.93 -24.81
C ARG A 563 25.47 8.12 -23.87
N THR A 564 25.94 9.35 -23.75
CA THR A 564 27.05 9.76 -22.86
C THR A 564 26.60 10.21 -21.47
N ASP A 565 25.31 10.49 -21.28
CA ASP A 565 24.69 10.87 -20.00
C ASP A 565 24.47 9.69 -19.03
N LEU A 566 24.77 8.46 -19.47
CA LEU A 566 24.63 7.26 -18.66
C LEU A 566 25.84 7.05 -17.75
N PRO A 567 25.64 6.65 -16.49
CA PRO A 567 26.78 6.39 -15.61
C PRO A 567 27.61 5.20 -16.11
N LEU A 568 28.91 5.25 -15.85
CA LEU A 568 29.90 4.29 -16.35
C LEU A 568 29.52 2.84 -16.03
N ARG A 569 29.08 2.55 -14.79
CA ARG A 569 28.65 1.21 -14.35
C ARG A 569 27.59 0.61 -15.27
N GLU A 570 26.53 1.36 -15.57
CA GLU A 570 25.42 0.92 -16.42
C GLU A 570 25.90 0.67 -17.84
N ARG A 571 26.70 1.58 -18.42
CA ARG A 571 27.28 1.43 -19.75
C ARG A 571 28.14 0.17 -19.85
N THR A 572 29.02 -0.05 -18.88
CA THR A 572 29.88 -1.24 -18.80
C THR A 572 29.05 -2.52 -18.68
N LEU A 573 28.06 -2.55 -17.77
CA LEU A 573 27.21 -3.72 -17.53
C LEU A 573 26.44 -4.12 -18.80
N TRP A 574 25.79 -3.16 -19.43
CA TRP A 574 24.96 -3.41 -20.60
C TRP A 574 25.81 -3.81 -21.81
N ARG A 575 26.96 -3.15 -22.01
CA ARG A 575 27.87 -3.50 -23.09
C ARG A 575 28.47 -4.88 -22.90
N LEU A 576 28.85 -5.24 -21.67
CA LEU A 576 29.36 -6.57 -21.34
C LEU A 576 28.29 -7.65 -21.54
N LEU A 577 27.05 -7.41 -21.12
CA LEU A 577 25.94 -8.35 -21.33
C LEU A 577 25.66 -8.56 -22.82
N TYR A 578 25.67 -7.49 -23.60
CA TYR A 578 25.52 -7.54 -25.05
C TYR A 578 26.65 -8.36 -25.68
N GLU A 579 27.91 -7.94 -25.50
CA GLU A 579 29.05 -8.55 -26.19
C GLU A 579 29.33 -10.00 -25.77
N SER A 580 29.04 -10.35 -24.51
CA SER A 580 29.26 -11.72 -24.01
C SER A 580 28.10 -12.66 -24.28
N GLY A 581 26.87 -12.13 -24.40
CA GLY A 581 25.66 -12.91 -24.38
C GLY A 581 25.51 -13.79 -23.13
N ALA A 582 26.28 -13.57 -22.06
CA ALA A 582 26.25 -14.42 -20.88
C ALA A 582 24.96 -14.23 -20.06
N PRO A 583 24.57 -15.20 -19.21
CA PRO A 583 23.46 -15.01 -18.29
C PRO A 583 23.69 -13.78 -17.39
N VAL A 584 22.65 -12.97 -17.18
CA VAL A 584 22.73 -11.73 -16.38
C VAL A 584 23.28 -12.00 -14.97
N THR A 585 22.85 -13.11 -14.37
CA THR A 585 23.31 -13.55 -13.06
C THR A 585 24.79 -13.90 -13.04
N ALA A 586 25.36 -14.43 -14.13
CA ALA A 586 26.78 -14.75 -14.23
C ALA A 586 27.63 -13.48 -14.34
N VAL A 587 27.18 -12.49 -15.14
CA VAL A 587 27.88 -11.20 -15.27
C VAL A 587 27.83 -10.39 -13.96
N LEU A 588 26.69 -10.36 -13.28
CA LEU A 588 26.56 -9.68 -11.98
C LEU A 588 27.35 -10.38 -10.86
N ALA A 589 27.67 -11.66 -11.02
CA ALA A 589 28.45 -12.46 -10.07
C ALA A 589 29.96 -12.28 -10.22
N LEU A 590 30.46 -11.60 -11.25
CA LEU A 590 31.89 -11.36 -11.45
C LEU A 590 32.51 -10.55 -10.31
N ASP A 591 33.63 -11.04 -9.80
CA ASP A 591 34.57 -10.27 -9.00
C ASP A 591 35.73 -9.79 -9.85
N VAL A 592 36.42 -8.74 -9.40
CA VAL A 592 37.55 -8.16 -10.15
C VAL A 592 38.67 -9.19 -10.35
N ALA A 593 38.87 -10.08 -9.38
CA ALA A 593 39.82 -11.19 -9.46
C ALA A 593 39.46 -12.24 -10.54
N ASP A 594 38.20 -12.29 -10.98
CA ASP A 594 37.77 -13.21 -12.04
C ASP A 594 38.14 -12.72 -13.44
N LEU A 595 38.53 -11.45 -13.60
CA LEU A 595 38.76 -10.81 -14.88
C LEU A 595 40.18 -11.10 -15.43
N GLU A 596 40.26 -11.41 -16.72
CA GLU A 596 41.49 -11.55 -17.49
C GLU A 596 41.49 -10.53 -18.62
N PRO A 597 41.87 -9.26 -18.36
CA PRO A 597 41.74 -8.18 -19.33
C PRO A 597 42.55 -8.42 -20.61
N LYS A 598 43.71 -9.09 -20.52
CA LYS A 598 44.57 -9.43 -21.66
C LYS A 598 43.87 -10.38 -22.63
N ASP A 599 43.15 -11.36 -22.09
CA ASP A 599 42.45 -12.39 -22.87
C ASP A 599 40.98 -12.05 -23.17
N ARG A 600 40.51 -10.89 -22.65
CA ARG A 600 39.13 -10.40 -22.72
C ARG A 600 38.10 -11.44 -22.26
N ARG A 601 38.43 -12.12 -21.15
CA ARG A 601 37.65 -13.24 -20.60
C ARG A 601 37.56 -13.13 -19.09
N ALA A 602 36.59 -13.82 -18.50
CA ALA A 602 36.50 -14.01 -17.05
C ALA A 602 36.16 -15.45 -16.67
N ARG A 603 36.73 -15.91 -15.55
CA ARG A 603 36.50 -17.24 -14.97
C ARG A 603 35.55 -17.14 -13.79
N THR A 604 34.33 -17.68 -13.91
CA THR A 604 33.35 -17.60 -12.81
C THR A 604 33.64 -18.66 -11.73
N ALA A 605 33.91 -18.23 -10.49
CA ALA A 605 34.31 -19.11 -9.37
C ALA A 605 33.25 -20.12 -8.90
N ARG A 606 31.96 -19.98 -9.25
CA ARG A 606 30.85 -20.77 -8.66
C ARG A 606 30.25 -21.90 -9.50
N SER A 607 30.65 -22.11 -10.76
CA SER A 607 30.11 -23.25 -11.53
C SER A 607 30.95 -23.78 -12.68
N GLY A 608 32.01 -23.10 -13.12
CA GLY A 608 32.78 -23.50 -14.33
C GLY A 608 31.96 -23.58 -15.63
N ARG A 609 30.64 -23.29 -15.59
CA ARG A 609 29.67 -23.65 -16.62
C ARG A 609 29.49 -22.57 -17.70
N HIS A 610 29.99 -21.36 -17.44
CA HIS A 610 29.85 -20.22 -18.34
C HIS A 610 31.19 -19.51 -18.52
N ARG A 611 31.72 -19.50 -19.76
CA ARG A 611 32.86 -18.65 -20.14
C ARG A 611 32.32 -17.31 -20.59
N ILE A 612 32.65 -16.25 -19.86
CA ILE A 612 32.28 -14.88 -20.23
C ILE A 612 33.45 -14.30 -21.02
N SER A 613 33.21 -13.92 -22.26
CA SER A 613 34.17 -13.22 -23.13
C SER A 613 33.56 -11.93 -23.64
N TRP A 614 34.36 -10.92 -23.95
CA TRP A 614 33.86 -9.63 -24.42
C TRP A 614 34.72 -9.02 -25.54
N ARG A 615 34.19 -8.00 -26.21
CA ARG A 615 34.85 -7.31 -27.33
C ARG A 615 35.44 -5.98 -26.86
N SER A 616 35.95 -5.19 -27.80
CA SER A 616 36.66 -3.94 -27.54
C SER A 616 35.81 -2.88 -26.82
N GLY A 617 34.48 -2.90 -27.00
CA GLY A 617 33.57 -1.95 -26.37
C GLY A 617 33.48 -2.14 -24.86
N ALA A 618 33.25 -3.37 -24.39
CA ALA A 618 33.27 -3.66 -22.96
C ALA A 618 34.68 -3.60 -22.38
N ALA A 619 35.74 -3.95 -23.13
CA ALA A 619 37.11 -3.93 -22.63
C ALA A 619 37.54 -2.55 -22.10
N ARG A 620 37.26 -1.48 -22.86
CA ARG A 620 37.57 -0.09 -22.46
C ARG A 620 36.77 0.34 -21.23
N LEU A 621 35.47 0.07 -21.23
CA LEU A 621 34.57 0.44 -20.14
C LEU A 621 34.82 -0.38 -18.85
N LEU A 622 35.28 -1.62 -18.98
CA LEU A 622 35.67 -2.46 -17.84
C LEU A 622 36.96 -1.96 -17.20
N ALA A 623 37.97 -1.60 -17.99
CA ALA A 623 39.21 -1.03 -17.47
C ALA A 623 38.95 0.28 -16.70
N GLU A 624 38.12 1.16 -17.25
CA GLU A 624 37.74 2.42 -16.59
C GLU A 624 36.89 2.18 -15.33
N LEU A 625 35.95 1.21 -15.36
CA LEU A 625 35.07 0.92 -14.21
C LEU A 625 35.82 0.27 -13.04
N VAL A 626 36.77 -0.62 -13.34
CA VAL A 626 37.54 -1.34 -12.32
C VAL A 626 38.61 -0.43 -11.72
N GLY A 627 39.26 0.40 -12.54
CA GLY A 627 40.38 1.24 -12.10
C GLY A 627 41.47 0.39 -11.45
N ASP A 628 41.97 0.86 -10.30
CA ASP A 628 43.05 0.19 -9.55
C ASP A 628 42.56 -0.91 -8.58
N ARG A 629 41.27 -1.28 -8.64
CA ARG A 629 40.74 -2.32 -7.75
C ARG A 629 41.35 -3.67 -8.12
N THR A 630 41.71 -4.46 -7.10
CA THR A 630 42.29 -5.80 -7.26
C THR A 630 41.36 -6.92 -6.77
N GLY A 631 40.22 -6.59 -6.15
CA GLY A 631 39.28 -7.56 -5.60
C GLY A 631 37.86 -7.01 -5.38
N GLY A 632 36.94 -7.90 -4.99
CA GLY A 632 35.52 -7.59 -4.74
C GLY A 632 34.66 -7.50 -6.02
N PRO A 633 33.35 -7.21 -5.88
CA PRO A 633 32.41 -7.27 -7.01
C PRO A 633 32.68 -6.24 -8.10
N VAL A 634 32.61 -6.64 -9.37
CA VAL A 634 32.81 -5.70 -10.51
C VAL A 634 31.73 -4.62 -10.51
N PHE A 635 30.46 -5.03 -10.37
CA PHE A 635 29.32 -4.11 -10.41
C PHE A 635 28.80 -3.80 -9.00
N LEU A 636 29.04 -2.58 -8.53
CA LEU A 636 28.70 -2.13 -7.18
C LEU A 636 27.43 -1.27 -7.12
N THR A 637 26.75 -1.26 -5.98
CA THR A 637 25.64 -0.35 -5.69
C THR A 637 26.10 1.09 -5.55
N GLY A 638 25.21 2.07 -5.80
CA GLY A 638 25.53 3.49 -5.62
C GLY A 638 25.65 3.93 -4.15
N ARG A 639 25.21 3.08 -3.21
CA ARG A 639 25.25 3.32 -1.76
C ARG A 639 26.10 2.25 -1.08
N ARG A 640 26.66 2.57 0.09
CA ARG A 640 27.37 1.61 0.94
C ARG A 640 26.43 0.51 1.45
N ALA A 641 26.98 -0.67 1.71
CA ALA A 641 26.25 -1.80 2.25
C ALA A 641 25.81 -1.53 3.70
N GLY A 642 24.62 -1.97 4.08
CA GLY A 642 24.21 -1.98 5.48
C GLY A 642 24.93 -3.10 6.26
N PRO A 643 24.96 -3.03 7.60
CA PRO A 643 25.80 -3.88 8.46
C PRO A 643 25.47 -5.39 8.43
N ALA A 644 24.33 -5.79 7.83
CA ALA A 644 23.87 -7.18 7.80
C ALA A 644 24.15 -7.92 6.47
N ARG A 645 24.99 -7.39 5.58
CA ARG A 645 25.32 -8.07 4.31
C ARG A 645 26.55 -8.96 4.44
N ASP A 646 26.47 -10.10 3.74
CA ASP A 646 27.59 -11.02 3.55
C ASP A 646 28.83 -10.27 3.05
N ALA A 647 29.95 -10.42 3.78
CA ALA A 647 31.21 -9.77 3.49
C ALA A 647 31.72 -10.10 2.09
N ALA A 648 31.45 -11.32 1.58
CA ALA A 648 31.82 -11.73 0.23
C ALA A 648 31.07 -10.96 -0.88
N ALA A 649 29.96 -10.28 -0.55
CA ALA A 649 29.19 -9.47 -1.47
C ALA A 649 29.48 -7.96 -1.34
N VAL A 650 30.49 -7.57 -0.57
CA VAL A 650 30.88 -6.17 -0.33
C VAL A 650 32.29 -5.94 -0.84
N ASP A 651 32.47 -4.84 -1.57
CA ASP A 651 33.79 -4.40 -1.98
C ASP A 651 34.56 -3.82 -0.78
N PRO A 652 35.75 -4.35 -0.46
CA PRO A 652 36.49 -3.94 0.73
C PRO A 652 37.01 -2.50 0.64
N ALA A 653 37.28 -1.98 -0.56
CA ALA A 653 37.81 -0.63 -0.75
C ALA A 653 36.74 0.46 -0.60
N THR A 654 35.53 0.22 -1.10
CA THR A 654 34.47 1.23 -1.16
C THR A 654 33.35 1.03 -0.13
N GLY A 655 33.27 -0.16 0.48
CA GLY A 655 32.19 -0.57 1.37
C GLY A 655 30.84 -0.70 0.66
N ARG A 656 30.82 -0.73 -0.68
CA ARG A 656 29.61 -0.85 -1.50
C ARG A 656 29.35 -2.32 -1.82
N ALA A 657 28.08 -2.69 -1.93
CA ALA A 657 27.70 -4.07 -2.17
C ALA A 657 27.58 -4.38 -3.67
N ARG A 658 27.58 -5.67 -4.01
CA ARG A 658 27.23 -6.19 -5.33
C ARG A 658 25.85 -5.71 -5.78
N LEU A 659 25.74 -5.32 -7.05
CA LEU A 659 24.49 -4.93 -7.68
C LEU A 659 23.57 -6.15 -7.86
N SER A 660 22.32 -6.05 -7.39
CA SER A 660 21.34 -7.14 -7.55
C SER A 660 20.73 -7.15 -8.96
N TYR A 661 20.20 -8.31 -9.36
CA TYR A 661 19.49 -8.46 -10.63
C TYR A 661 18.32 -7.49 -10.75
N GLU A 662 17.48 -7.40 -9.71
CA GLU A 662 16.28 -6.55 -9.69
C GLU A 662 16.64 -5.08 -9.87
N ARG A 663 17.73 -4.63 -9.23
CA ARG A 663 18.19 -3.25 -9.36
C ARG A 663 18.78 -2.99 -10.74
N ALA A 664 19.57 -3.92 -11.28
CA ALA A 664 20.13 -3.80 -12.62
C ALA A 664 19.03 -3.76 -13.69
N GLU A 665 18.02 -4.63 -13.56
CA GLU A 665 16.85 -4.71 -14.45
C GLU A 665 16.01 -3.43 -14.38
N TYR A 666 15.74 -2.93 -13.18
CA TYR A 666 15.04 -1.65 -13.00
C TYR A 666 15.76 -0.48 -13.69
N LEU A 667 17.09 -0.41 -13.54
CA LEU A 667 17.88 0.67 -14.16
C LEU A 667 17.83 0.59 -15.68
N PHE A 668 17.90 -0.62 -16.24
CA PHE A 668 17.81 -0.83 -17.69
C PHE A 668 16.42 -0.45 -18.23
N LYS A 669 15.34 -0.92 -17.57
CA LYS A 669 13.96 -0.58 -17.96
C LYS A 669 13.70 0.92 -17.88
N ARG A 670 14.15 1.58 -16.81
CA ARG A 670 13.98 3.02 -16.63
C ARG A 670 14.68 3.83 -17.74
N THR A 671 15.87 3.40 -18.15
CA THR A 671 16.60 4.05 -19.26
C THR A 671 15.98 3.73 -20.62
N GLY A 672 15.50 2.49 -20.81
CA GLY A 672 14.86 2.03 -22.04
C GLY A 672 13.46 2.58 -22.28
N ALA A 673 12.76 3.11 -21.26
CA ALA A 673 11.38 3.57 -21.36
C ALA A 673 11.12 4.64 -22.43
N ARG A 674 12.14 5.44 -22.82
CA ARG A 674 12.03 6.42 -23.91
C ARG A 674 12.34 5.84 -25.30
N LEU A 675 12.99 4.69 -25.34
CA LEU A 675 13.40 3.98 -26.56
C LEU A 675 12.45 2.83 -26.93
N ASP A 676 11.46 2.55 -26.07
CA ASP A 676 10.47 1.48 -26.20
C ASP A 676 9.04 1.98 -25.86
N PRO A 677 8.49 2.93 -26.63
CA PRO A 677 7.19 3.55 -26.34
C PRO A 677 6.00 2.57 -26.44
N ASP A 678 6.13 1.49 -27.22
CA ASP A 678 5.08 0.48 -27.44
C ASP A 678 5.06 -0.64 -26.37
N GLY A 679 5.93 -0.55 -25.35
CA GLY A 679 5.95 -1.50 -24.23
C GLY A 679 6.48 -2.90 -24.59
N GLY A 680 7.37 -3.01 -25.59
CA GLY A 680 7.95 -4.26 -26.07
C GLY A 680 9.02 -4.91 -25.18
N ASP A 681 9.05 -4.61 -23.88
CA ASP A 681 9.91 -5.18 -22.83
C ASP A 681 11.43 -5.22 -23.15
N TRP A 682 12.08 -4.05 -23.05
CA TRP A 682 13.55 -3.93 -22.94
C TRP A 682 14.05 -4.49 -21.59
N THR A 683 14.39 -5.77 -21.57
CA THR A 683 14.94 -6.49 -20.40
C THR A 683 16.43 -6.79 -20.57
N LEU A 684 17.18 -6.97 -19.48
CA LEU A 684 18.60 -7.36 -19.57
C LEU A 684 18.79 -8.71 -20.27
N LYS A 685 17.81 -9.61 -20.12
CA LYS A 685 17.76 -10.89 -20.83
C LYS A 685 17.65 -10.71 -22.35
N ARG A 686 16.83 -9.74 -22.79
CA ARG A 686 16.68 -9.38 -24.21
C ARG A 686 17.95 -8.76 -24.76
N LEU A 687 18.61 -7.90 -23.98
CA LEU A 687 19.89 -7.29 -24.34
C LEU A 687 20.98 -8.35 -24.58
N GLY A 688 21.17 -9.28 -23.64
CA GLY A 688 22.16 -10.35 -23.80
C GLY A 688 21.85 -11.29 -24.97
N ARG A 689 20.57 -11.55 -25.25
CA ARG A 689 20.17 -12.34 -26.44
C ARG A 689 20.40 -11.58 -27.74
N SER A 690 20.29 -10.26 -27.74
CA SER A 690 20.53 -9.43 -28.93
C SER A 690 21.97 -9.54 -29.39
N GLY A 691 22.94 -9.58 -28.47
CA GLY A 691 24.33 -9.79 -28.84
C GLY A 691 24.67 -11.21 -29.28
N ARG A 692 23.91 -12.23 -28.86
CA ARG A 692 24.02 -13.59 -29.43
C ARG A 692 23.47 -13.69 -30.86
N ALA A 693 22.52 -12.82 -31.19
CA ALA A 693 21.86 -12.77 -32.50
C ALA A 693 22.56 -11.79 -33.48
N ASP A 694 23.60 -11.10 -33.03
CA ASP A 694 24.45 -10.20 -33.81
C ASP A 694 25.68 -10.99 -34.31
N PRO A 695 25.65 -11.56 -35.53
CA PRO A 695 26.83 -12.17 -36.12
C PRO A 695 27.83 -11.05 -36.41
N ALA A 696 28.87 -10.93 -35.59
CA ALA A 696 29.96 -10.03 -35.97
C ALA A 696 30.66 -10.58 -37.22
N PRO A 697 31.19 -9.70 -38.09
CA PRO A 697 32.23 -10.07 -39.05
C PRO A 697 33.51 -10.58 -38.36
#